data_AF-A0A524K4U8-F1
#
_entry.id   AF-A0A524K4U8-F1
#
_cell.length_a   1.000
_cell.length_b   1.000
_cell.length_c   1.000
_cell.angle_alpha   90.00
_cell.angle_beta   90.00
_cell.angle_gamma   90.00
#
_symmetry.space_group_name_H-M   'P 1'
#
loop_
_entity.id
_entity.type
_entity.pdbx_description
1 polymer ?
#
loop_
_entity_poly.entity_id
_entity_poly.type
_entity_poly.pdbx_seq_one_letter_code
_entity_poly.pdbx_strand_id
1 'polypeptide(L)'
;GADEIATQLANFGIPYTIATKRISNNVTINEVSRPQPSRHIQQPQQNYRRKSGKLEDYTPVLLKNITDGMENIRVKGKIFSIENQMIKNNTTLRQTIFIHDEDDAISCLRFAEDANDQARFNELKPGITIEIFGNARYDKYARDINMSLKDIQIVADWMKREDDAPEKRIEFHLHTKMSEMDGVSSIEEYIQQAMDWGHEAIAITDHVGVQAFPKAQAYIRDTLRKFPDRKFNMIYGVEMNMVDPVLNIVSKDDPRTLRDASYVVFDLETTGLSNRYDWIIEFGAVRIKQGAVVERMQMFVKPPVTISAFITEKTNINQQDVENAAVESDLLDSWLKFFQDDVLVAHNATFDLGFMNAALRRYGKPMLTNTVIDTLDLSRAVLKDRRSYKLGNVARNYKIAYDEEIAHRADYDAELLSKVFLRLLNETSVSACLRVGDLQHIQDENAFKKVMKKHVIVLAKNQKGLKDLFELITLSHTDRLATLGKAKKDDEESLAEPRICREDLIAKRADLLIGSACFNGEIFDLAMTKSSAELESAMQFYDYIEVQPPENYRPLVESNSVPDSERILTILRDIIQTADQLKLPVIATGDAHYVQKAQKRFREIYIQAQGIGGVRHPLYIYTTQRRRKTTMPYQHFRTTEEMLEAFSFVDRETAHRLVVDTPKYLAETIQQAYPVKDRLYTPTIEGADVKLAELCRTNALLRYGDPMPDIVAQRLQKELDSIIGHGFAVVYYIAHLLVKRSFEDGYLVGSRGSVGSSLVATMAN
;
A
#
# COMPACT_ATOMS: atom_id res chain seq x y z
N GLY A 1 -32.95 37.16 33.20
CA GLY A 1 -32.27 36.16 32.35
C GLY A 1 -30.91 36.67 31.93
N ALA A 2 -30.77 37.22 30.72
CA ALA A 2 -29.47 37.65 30.17
C ALA A 2 -28.80 38.82 30.93
N ASP A 3 -29.58 39.80 31.40
CA ASP A 3 -29.05 40.97 32.12
C ASP A 3 -28.58 40.65 33.55
N GLU A 4 -29.09 39.58 34.13
CA GLU A 4 -28.76 39.14 35.49
C GLU A 4 -27.37 38.48 35.54
N ILE A 5 -27.04 37.74 34.47
CA ILE A 5 -25.72 37.10 34.27
C ILE A 5 -24.64 38.14 33.97
N ALA A 6 -24.96 39.15 33.14
CA ALA A 6 -24.04 40.25 32.85
C ALA A 6 -23.67 41.02 34.14
N THR A 7 -24.63 41.20 35.04
CA THR A 7 -24.45 41.89 36.33
C THR A 7 -23.57 41.09 37.31
N GLN A 8 -23.73 39.76 37.36
CA GLN A 8 -22.91 38.90 38.22
C GLN A 8 -21.45 38.80 37.74
N LEU A 9 -21.22 38.80 36.43
CA LEU A 9 -19.86 38.70 35.86
C LEU A 9 -19.06 40.01 35.99
N ALA A 10 -19.73 41.16 36.02
CA ALA A 10 -19.10 42.46 36.25
C ALA A 10 -18.41 42.54 37.63
N ASN A 11 -18.97 41.88 38.65
CA ASN A 11 -18.39 41.83 40.00
C ASN A 11 -17.05 41.07 40.08
N PHE A 12 -16.70 40.32 39.02
CA PHE A 12 -15.42 39.63 38.88
C PHE A 12 -14.48 40.29 37.86
N GLY A 13 -14.80 41.51 37.40
CA GLY A 13 -13.95 42.29 36.49
C GLY A 13 -13.93 41.80 35.04
N ILE A 14 -14.92 40.99 34.62
CA ILE A 14 -15.00 40.43 33.27
C ILE A 14 -16.04 41.21 32.46
N PRO A 15 -15.64 42.11 31.53
CA PRO A 15 -16.60 42.80 30.68
C PRO A 15 -17.10 41.86 29.58
N TYR A 16 -18.42 41.63 29.53
CA TYR A 16 -19.07 40.83 28.49
C TYR A 16 -20.30 41.55 27.95
N THR A 17 -20.45 41.60 26.62
CA THR A 17 -21.59 42.22 25.92
C THR A 17 -22.38 41.14 25.18
N ILE A 18 -23.68 41.02 25.49
CA ILE A 18 -24.58 40.07 24.81
C ILE A 18 -25.23 40.77 23.62
N ALA A 19 -24.97 40.29 22.41
CA ALA A 19 -25.72 40.69 21.21
C ALA A 19 -26.78 39.61 20.88
N THR A 20 -28.05 39.94 21.05
CA THR A 20 -29.16 39.06 20.66
C THR A 20 -29.64 39.38 19.24
N LYS A 21 -29.58 38.40 18.34
CA LYS A 21 -30.21 38.47 17.01
C LYS A 21 -31.42 37.53 16.98
N ARG A 22 -32.61 38.09 16.88
CA ARG A 22 -33.88 37.34 16.82
C ARG A 22 -34.03 36.75 15.41
N ILE A 23 -33.96 35.43 15.28
CA ILE A 23 -34.25 34.72 14.02
C ILE A 23 -35.73 34.36 14.05
N SER A 24 -36.54 34.98 13.18
CA SER A 24 -37.93 34.58 12.95
C SER A 24 -37.97 33.49 11.88
N ASN A 25 -38.22 32.24 12.29
CA ASN A 25 -38.50 31.12 11.39
C ASN A 25 -39.95 31.19 10.92
N ASN A 26 -40.20 31.78 9.76
CA ASN A 26 -41.40 31.55 8.97
C ASN A 26 -40.97 31.22 7.55
N VAL A 27 -40.81 29.92 7.25
CA VAL A 27 -40.72 29.44 5.87
C VAL A 27 -41.78 28.36 5.68
N THR A 28 -42.77 28.69 4.87
CA THR A 28 -43.81 27.79 4.39
C THR A 28 -43.19 26.81 3.39
N ILE A 29 -43.33 25.51 3.64
CA ILE A 29 -42.89 24.45 2.73
C ILE A 29 -43.98 24.31 1.66
N ASN A 30 -43.66 24.69 0.42
CA ASN A 30 -44.47 24.31 -0.73
C ASN A 30 -43.92 23.01 -1.32
N GLU A 31 -44.74 21.96 -1.34
CA GLU A 31 -44.47 20.74 -2.08
C GLU A 31 -44.35 21.05 -3.58
N VAL A 32 -43.21 20.68 -4.18
CA VAL A 32 -43.04 20.71 -5.64
C VAL A 32 -43.01 19.28 -6.14
N SER A 33 -44.01 18.92 -6.93
CA SER A 33 -44.15 17.63 -7.62
C SER A 33 -42.97 17.34 -8.54
N ARG A 34 -42.40 16.14 -8.43
CA ARG A 34 -41.31 15.64 -9.28
C ARG A 34 -41.81 15.36 -10.71
N PRO A 35 -41.14 15.85 -11.78
CA PRO A 35 -41.39 15.36 -13.13
C PRO A 35 -40.76 13.98 -13.32
N GLN A 36 -41.45 13.12 -14.07
CA GLN A 36 -40.96 11.80 -14.50
C GLN A 36 -39.81 11.90 -15.51
N PRO A 37 -38.96 10.86 -15.63
CA PRO A 37 -37.82 10.88 -16.55
C PRO A 37 -38.28 10.69 -18.00
N SER A 38 -38.12 11.72 -18.83
CA SER A 38 -38.23 11.60 -20.29
C SER A 38 -36.85 11.49 -20.94
N ARG A 39 -36.72 10.46 -21.78
CA ARG A 39 -35.57 10.16 -22.65
C ARG A 39 -35.16 11.34 -23.55
N HIS A 40 -33.85 11.37 -23.83
CA HIS A 40 -33.13 12.22 -24.79
C HIS A 40 -33.17 13.73 -24.53
N ILE A 41 -32.18 14.23 -23.79
CA ILE A 41 -31.80 15.64 -23.82
C ILE A 41 -30.99 15.86 -25.11
N GLN A 42 -31.62 16.40 -26.15
CA GLN A 42 -30.88 17.16 -27.16
C GLN A 42 -30.24 18.36 -26.46
N GLN A 43 -28.91 18.44 -26.50
CA GLN A 43 -28.17 19.57 -25.94
C GLN A 43 -28.60 20.86 -26.64
N PRO A 44 -29.00 21.92 -25.91
CA PRO A 44 -29.25 23.21 -26.53
C PRO A 44 -27.91 23.85 -26.90
N GLN A 45 -27.62 24.00 -28.20
CA GLN A 45 -26.65 24.98 -28.67
C GLN A 45 -27.22 26.39 -28.39
N GLN A 46 -26.78 27.04 -27.31
CA GLN A 46 -27.13 28.43 -27.04
C GLN A 46 -25.98 29.37 -27.44
N ASN A 47 -26.26 30.21 -28.43
CA ASN A 47 -25.34 31.20 -28.98
C ASN A 47 -25.20 32.42 -28.05
N TYR A 48 -23.97 32.68 -27.60
CA TYR A 48 -23.57 33.87 -26.86
C TYR A 48 -23.60 35.13 -27.75
N ARG A 49 -24.07 36.26 -27.20
CA ARG A 49 -24.05 37.56 -27.89
C ARG A 49 -22.62 38.13 -27.87
N ARG A 50 -21.99 38.13 -29.05
CA ARG A 50 -20.61 38.56 -29.35
C ARG A 50 -20.32 40.04 -29.03
N LYS A 51 -19.19 40.32 -28.36
CA LYS A 51 -18.43 41.56 -28.51
C LYS A 51 -16.96 41.23 -28.87
N SER A 52 -16.66 41.49 -30.15
CA SER A 52 -15.37 41.47 -30.90
C SER A 52 -14.50 40.19 -30.90
N GLY A 53 -14.49 39.51 -32.06
CA GLY A 53 -13.60 38.39 -32.43
C GLY A 53 -14.40 37.17 -32.93
N LYS A 54 -14.00 36.52 -34.03
CA LYS A 54 -14.52 35.17 -34.33
C LYS A 54 -13.81 34.20 -33.39
N LEU A 55 -14.51 33.20 -32.85
CA LEU A 55 -13.89 32.18 -31.97
C LEU A 55 -12.75 31.41 -32.67
N GLU A 56 -12.78 31.38 -34.01
CA GLU A 56 -11.74 30.83 -34.89
C GLU A 56 -10.42 31.62 -34.83
N ASP A 57 -10.46 32.89 -34.42
CA ASP A 57 -9.28 33.76 -34.35
C ASP A 57 -8.41 33.49 -33.11
N TYR A 58 -8.86 32.61 -32.20
CA TYR A 58 -8.14 32.27 -30.98
C TYR A 58 -7.26 31.04 -31.16
N THR A 59 -5.97 31.18 -30.81
CA THR A 59 -5.00 30.10 -30.94
C THR A 59 -5.15 29.09 -29.80
N PRO A 60 -5.37 27.79 -30.07
CA PRO A 60 -5.40 26.78 -29.02
C PRO A 60 -4.02 26.59 -28.39
N VAL A 61 -3.94 26.68 -27.06
CA VAL A 61 -2.70 26.54 -26.29
C VAL A 61 -2.94 25.59 -25.10
N LEU A 62 -1.99 24.69 -24.85
CA LEU A 62 -1.95 23.85 -23.65
C LEU A 62 -1.51 24.69 -22.45
N LEU A 63 -2.01 24.42 -21.24
CA LEU A 63 -1.69 25.26 -20.08
C LEU A 63 -0.19 25.36 -19.83
N LYS A 64 0.54 24.24 -19.93
CA LYS A 64 2.01 24.19 -19.77
C LYS A 64 2.81 25.07 -20.72
N ASN A 65 2.21 25.49 -21.84
CA ASN A 65 2.85 26.31 -22.87
C ASN A 65 2.50 27.80 -22.75
N ILE A 66 1.68 28.19 -21.77
CA ILE A 66 1.30 29.59 -21.59
C ILE A 66 2.49 30.38 -21.05
N THR A 67 2.83 31.46 -21.75
CA THR A 67 3.84 32.42 -21.32
C THR A 67 3.26 33.83 -21.22
N ASP A 68 3.94 34.71 -20.48
CA ASP A 68 3.56 36.12 -20.44
C ASP A 68 3.59 36.72 -21.85
N GLY A 69 2.67 37.63 -22.14
CA GLY A 69 2.59 38.30 -23.44
C GLY A 69 1.62 37.68 -24.46
N MET A 70 1.12 36.46 -24.24
CA MET A 70 0.23 35.78 -25.20
C MET A 70 -1.15 36.46 -25.30
N GLU A 71 -1.58 36.72 -26.53
CA GLU A 71 -2.87 37.34 -26.85
C GLU A 71 -3.75 36.42 -27.69
N ASN A 72 -5.08 36.54 -27.51
CA ASN A 72 -6.09 35.77 -28.25
C ASN A 72 -5.82 34.26 -28.23
N ILE A 73 -5.60 33.71 -27.03
CA ILE A 73 -5.45 32.27 -26.83
C ILE A 73 -6.77 31.66 -26.37
N ARG A 74 -7.01 30.40 -26.77
CA ARG A 74 -8.06 29.56 -26.20
C ARG A 74 -7.45 28.37 -25.50
N VAL A 75 -8.00 28.05 -24.34
CA VAL A 75 -7.44 27.07 -23.41
C VAL A 75 -8.57 26.26 -22.83
N LYS A 76 -8.37 24.96 -22.72
CA LYS A 76 -9.34 24.03 -22.16
C LYS A 76 -8.84 23.59 -20.78
N GLY A 77 -9.68 23.71 -19.75
CA GLY A 77 -9.38 23.15 -18.42
C GLY A 77 -10.63 22.79 -17.62
N LYS A 78 -10.45 21.96 -16.60
CA LYS A 78 -11.49 21.62 -15.61
C LYS A 78 -11.33 22.47 -14.38
N ILE A 79 -12.45 23.03 -13.91
CA ILE A 79 -12.47 23.92 -12.75
C ILE A 79 -12.23 23.08 -11.49
N PHE A 80 -11.22 23.41 -10.70
CA PHE A 80 -10.99 22.79 -9.40
C PHE A 80 -11.27 23.72 -8.21
N SER A 81 -11.24 25.04 -8.42
CA SER A 81 -11.58 26.02 -7.40
C SER A 81 -12.16 27.29 -8.02
N ILE A 82 -13.04 27.97 -7.28
CA ILE A 82 -13.59 29.28 -7.63
C ILE A 82 -13.57 30.15 -6.36
N GLU A 83 -12.97 31.33 -6.47
CA GLU A 83 -12.95 32.33 -5.39
C GLU A 83 -13.71 33.59 -5.82
N ASN A 84 -14.58 34.08 -4.95
CA ASN A 84 -15.37 35.29 -5.18
C ASN A 84 -14.99 36.35 -4.15
N GLN A 85 -14.66 37.56 -4.62
CA GLN A 85 -14.33 38.70 -3.76
C GLN A 85 -15.00 39.98 -4.23
N MET A 86 -15.61 40.73 -3.30
CA MET A 86 -16.15 42.06 -3.58
C MET A 86 -15.03 43.10 -3.56
N ILE A 87 -14.97 43.96 -4.58
CA ILE A 87 -14.00 45.05 -4.72
C ILE A 87 -14.71 46.39 -4.96
N LYS A 88 -13.95 47.50 -4.95
CA LYS A 88 -14.45 48.88 -5.18
C LYS A 88 -15.68 49.21 -4.31
N ASN A 89 -15.54 49.17 -2.98
CA ASN A 89 -16.63 49.46 -2.03
C ASN A 89 -17.89 48.59 -2.23
N ASN A 90 -17.72 47.28 -2.44
CA ASN A 90 -18.81 46.32 -2.66
C ASN A 90 -19.68 46.60 -3.90
N THR A 91 -19.11 47.19 -4.96
CA THR A 91 -19.85 47.44 -6.22
C THR A 91 -19.49 46.49 -7.34
N THR A 92 -18.29 45.89 -7.33
CA THR A 92 -17.84 44.94 -8.36
C THR A 92 -17.50 43.59 -7.74
N LEU A 93 -18.03 42.51 -8.31
CA LEU A 93 -17.66 41.15 -7.95
C LEU A 93 -16.50 40.70 -8.82
N ARG A 94 -15.36 40.37 -8.19
CA ARG A 94 -14.23 39.68 -8.83
C ARG A 94 -14.37 38.19 -8.61
N GLN A 95 -14.35 37.41 -9.68
CA GLN A 95 -14.29 35.96 -9.61
C GLN A 95 -12.96 35.47 -10.19
N THR A 96 -12.21 34.72 -9.38
CA THR A 96 -11.03 33.98 -9.78
C THR A 96 -11.43 32.53 -10.01
N ILE A 97 -11.23 32.03 -11.22
CA ILE A 97 -11.53 30.65 -11.62
C ILE A 97 -10.20 29.94 -11.78
N PHE A 98 -9.99 28.86 -11.03
CA PHE A 98 -8.80 28.03 -11.18
C PHE A 98 -9.14 26.81 -12.02
N ILE A 99 -8.44 26.66 -13.13
CA ILE A 99 -8.56 25.53 -14.03
C ILE A 99 -7.26 24.75 -14.11
N HIS A 100 -7.36 23.47 -14.39
CA HIS A 100 -6.22 22.64 -14.74
C HIS A 100 -6.53 21.82 -15.99
N ASP A 101 -5.48 21.48 -16.72
CA ASP A 101 -5.43 20.36 -17.64
C ASP A 101 -4.63 19.23 -16.96
N GLU A 102 -4.41 18.10 -17.60
CA GLU A 102 -3.64 17.00 -16.99
C GLU A 102 -2.17 17.39 -16.71
N ASP A 103 -1.67 18.48 -17.32
CA ASP A 103 -0.27 18.88 -17.33
C ASP A 103 0.03 20.12 -16.48
N ASP A 104 -0.88 21.07 -16.33
CA ASP A 104 -0.65 22.32 -15.60
C ASP A 104 -1.96 22.97 -15.09
N ALA A 105 -1.85 24.06 -14.34
CA ALA A 105 -2.96 24.83 -13.81
C ALA A 105 -2.75 26.34 -14.01
N ILE A 106 -3.85 27.07 -14.20
CA ILE A 106 -3.82 28.54 -14.30
C ILE A 106 -5.03 29.16 -13.62
N SER A 107 -4.87 30.39 -13.16
CA SER A 107 -5.98 31.21 -12.66
C SER A 107 -6.48 32.18 -13.73
N CYS A 108 -7.80 32.32 -13.80
CA CYS A 108 -8.50 33.15 -14.75
C CYS A 108 -9.37 34.18 -14.01
N LEU A 109 -9.33 35.44 -14.43
CA LEU A 109 -10.03 36.53 -13.76
C LEU A 109 -11.17 37.09 -14.62
N ARG A 110 -12.34 37.26 -14.01
CA ARG A 110 -13.46 38.05 -14.56
C ARG A 110 -14.09 38.96 -13.52
N PHE A 111 -14.72 40.03 -14.00
CA PHE A 111 -15.35 41.08 -13.21
C PHE A 111 -16.83 41.23 -13.62
N ALA A 112 -17.71 41.38 -12.64
CA ALA A 112 -19.12 41.69 -12.85
C ALA A 112 -19.48 42.99 -12.11
N GLU A 113 -20.00 43.97 -12.84
CA GLU A 113 -20.42 45.27 -12.30
C GLU A 113 -21.95 45.37 -12.09
N ASP A 114 -22.74 44.47 -12.69
CA ASP A 114 -24.21 44.44 -12.55
C ASP A 114 -24.75 43.10 -12.01
N ALA A 115 -26.01 43.12 -11.56
CA ALA A 115 -26.65 41.98 -10.90
C ALA A 115 -26.91 40.78 -11.84
N ASN A 116 -27.07 41.01 -13.14
CA ASN A 116 -27.27 39.93 -14.11
C ASN A 116 -25.97 39.19 -14.36
N ASP A 117 -24.85 39.90 -14.49
CA ASP A 117 -23.53 39.29 -14.62
C ASP A 117 -23.11 38.55 -13.34
N GLN A 118 -23.48 39.07 -12.16
CA GLN A 118 -23.28 38.38 -10.89
C GLN A 118 -24.08 37.06 -10.80
N ALA A 119 -25.32 37.01 -11.31
CA ALA A 119 -26.10 35.77 -11.33
C ALA A 119 -25.45 34.68 -12.20
N ARG A 120 -24.86 35.07 -13.35
CA ARG A 120 -24.13 34.17 -14.27
C ARG A 120 -22.85 33.60 -13.66
N PHE A 121 -22.31 34.23 -12.61
CA PHE A 121 -21.14 33.70 -11.92
C PHE A 121 -21.42 32.42 -11.12
N ASN A 122 -22.69 32.18 -10.77
CA ASN A 122 -23.13 30.97 -10.05
C ASN A 122 -23.32 29.73 -10.95
N GLU A 123 -23.23 29.89 -12.27
CA GLU A 123 -23.38 28.78 -13.24
C GLU A 123 -22.17 27.85 -13.23
N LEU A 124 -20.99 28.37 -12.88
CA LEU A 124 -19.76 27.60 -12.81
C LEU A 124 -19.59 27.00 -11.42
N LYS A 125 -19.18 25.74 -11.38
CA LYS A 125 -18.86 25.00 -10.16
C LYS A 125 -17.61 24.16 -10.38
N PRO A 126 -16.86 23.84 -9.31
CA PRO A 126 -15.80 22.83 -9.39
C PRO A 126 -16.32 21.54 -10.03
N GLY A 127 -15.51 20.95 -10.90
CA GLY A 127 -15.83 19.77 -11.68
C GLY A 127 -16.38 20.05 -13.09
N ILE A 128 -16.79 21.29 -13.40
CA ILE A 128 -17.20 21.65 -14.77
C ILE A 128 -15.96 21.85 -15.65
N THR A 129 -16.04 21.32 -16.86
CA THR A 129 -15.01 21.48 -17.88
C THR A 129 -15.35 22.65 -18.80
N ILE A 130 -14.39 23.56 -19.00
CA ILE A 130 -14.60 24.81 -19.72
C ILE A 130 -13.51 25.05 -20.76
N GLU A 131 -13.88 25.74 -21.83
CA GLU A 131 -12.98 26.36 -22.78
C GLU A 131 -13.01 27.88 -22.58
N ILE A 132 -11.84 28.44 -22.34
CA ILE A 132 -11.62 29.83 -21.99
C ILE A 132 -10.93 30.55 -23.13
N PHE A 133 -11.38 31.76 -23.44
CA PHE A 133 -10.83 32.61 -24.49
C PHE A 133 -10.34 33.92 -23.88
N GLY A 134 -9.08 34.28 -24.10
CA GLY A 134 -8.50 35.42 -23.41
C GLY A 134 -7.06 35.77 -23.78
N ASN A 135 -6.44 36.59 -22.94
CA ASN A 135 -5.02 36.94 -23.02
C ASN A 135 -4.33 36.55 -21.71
N ALA A 136 -3.11 36.03 -21.80
CA ALA A 136 -2.27 35.72 -20.65
C ALA A 136 -1.32 36.89 -20.37
N ARG A 137 -1.33 37.38 -19.12
CA ARG A 137 -0.47 38.47 -18.67
C ARG A 137 0.03 38.19 -17.27
N TYR A 138 1.28 38.57 -17.00
CA TYR A 138 1.82 38.54 -15.65
C TYR A 138 1.10 39.54 -14.74
N ASP A 139 0.51 39.04 -13.66
CA ASP A 139 -0.15 39.81 -12.63
C ASP A 139 0.85 40.09 -11.49
N LYS A 140 1.17 41.38 -11.28
CA LYS A 140 2.13 41.80 -10.24
C LYS A 140 1.65 41.54 -8.82
N TYR A 141 0.33 41.50 -8.59
CA TYR A 141 -0.25 41.24 -7.28
C TYR A 141 -0.24 39.75 -6.97
N ALA A 142 -0.67 38.91 -7.92
CA ALA A 142 -0.62 37.45 -7.78
C ALA A 142 0.82 36.89 -7.89
N ARG A 143 1.74 37.64 -8.49
CA ARG A 143 3.10 37.22 -8.86
C ARG A 143 3.12 35.98 -9.76
N ASP A 144 2.13 35.89 -10.64
CA ASP A 144 1.93 34.75 -11.53
C ASP A 144 1.26 35.18 -12.84
N ILE A 145 1.29 34.32 -13.86
CA ILE A 145 0.60 34.55 -15.13
C ILE A 145 -0.88 34.24 -14.93
N ASN A 146 -1.73 35.24 -15.13
CA ASN A 146 -3.18 35.10 -15.08
C ASN A 146 -3.78 35.30 -16.46
N MET A 147 -4.87 34.57 -16.74
CA MET A 147 -5.66 34.80 -17.94
C MET A 147 -6.77 35.82 -17.69
N SER A 148 -6.79 36.87 -18.50
CA SER A 148 -7.90 37.82 -18.60
C SER A 148 -8.98 37.24 -19.52
N LEU A 149 -10.18 37.04 -18.97
CA LEU A 149 -11.29 36.38 -19.66
C LEU A 149 -11.99 37.33 -20.65
N LYS A 150 -12.06 36.93 -21.91
CA LYS A 150 -12.92 37.55 -22.93
C LYS A 150 -14.21 36.75 -23.14
N ASP A 151 -14.11 35.42 -23.15
CA ASP A 151 -15.25 34.52 -23.27
C ASP A 151 -15.00 33.19 -22.54
N ILE A 152 -16.07 32.47 -22.23
CA ILE A 152 -16.06 31.16 -21.56
C ILE A 152 -17.18 30.27 -22.08
N GLN A 153 -16.85 29.03 -22.40
CA GLN A 153 -17.80 28.02 -22.87
C GLN A 153 -17.71 26.77 -22.00
N ILE A 154 -18.87 26.24 -21.59
CA ILE A 154 -18.92 24.91 -20.98
C ILE A 154 -18.80 23.89 -22.10
N VAL A 155 -17.87 22.96 -21.96
CA VAL A 155 -17.59 21.92 -22.96
C VAL A 155 -17.68 20.54 -22.32
N ALA A 156 -17.79 19.50 -23.15
CA ALA A 156 -17.74 18.12 -22.68
C ALA A 156 -16.40 17.84 -21.98
N ASP A 157 -16.43 17.00 -20.94
CA ASP A 157 -15.25 16.64 -20.18
C ASP A 157 -14.37 15.66 -20.96
N TRP A 158 -13.40 16.19 -21.74
CA TRP A 158 -12.49 15.35 -22.54
C TRP A 158 -11.49 14.57 -21.70
N MET A 159 -11.34 14.89 -20.41
CA MET A 159 -10.48 14.14 -19.48
C MET A 159 -11.22 12.96 -18.84
N LYS A 160 -12.54 12.89 -19.00
CA LYS A 160 -13.32 11.76 -18.50
C LYS A 160 -13.01 10.52 -19.33
N ARG A 161 -12.51 9.48 -18.67
CA ARG A 161 -12.31 8.17 -19.28
C ARG A 161 -13.60 7.36 -19.24
N GLU A 162 -13.93 6.71 -20.35
CA GLU A 162 -15.08 5.82 -20.50
C GLU A 162 -14.58 4.39 -20.72
N ASP A 163 -15.36 3.42 -20.24
CA ASP A 163 -15.13 1.99 -20.46
C ASP A 163 -16.26 1.55 -21.39
N ASP A 164 -15.92 1.23 -22.64
CA ASP A 164 -16.89 0.93 -23.70
C ASP A 164 -17.06 -0.59 -23.91
N ALA A 165 -16.36 -1.40 -23.11
CA ALA A 165 -16.31 -2.84 -23.30
C ALA A 165 -17.70 -3.45 -23.09
N PRO A 166 -18.15 -4.38 -23.93
CA PRO A 166 -19.47 -4.99 -23.77
C PRO A 166 -19.59 -5.75 -22.44
N GLU A 167 -18.47 -6.36 -22.01
CA GLU A 167 -18.34 -7.04 -20.74
C GLU A 167 -17.32 -6.33 -19.87
N LYS A 168 -17.66 -6.09 -18.60
CA LYS A 168 -16.84 -5.30 -17.68
C LYS A 168 -15.94 -6.17 -16.82
N ARG A 169 -14.72 -5.71 -16.59
CA ARG A 169 -13.84 -6.33 -15.60
C ARG A 169 -14.21 -5.98 -14.16
N ILE A 170 -13.53 -6.62 -13.22
CA ILE A 170 -13.59 -6.35 -11.79
C ILE A 170 -12.16 -6.18 -11.28
N GLU A 171 -11.90 -5.13 -10.51
CA GLU A 171 -10.58 -4.89 -9.92
C GLU A 171 -10.44 -5.60 -8.58
N PHE A 172 -9.34 -6.34 -8.42
CA PHE A 172 -9.04 -7.14 -7.22
C PHE A 172 -7.87 -6.58 -6.41
N HIS A 173 -7.11 -5.63 -6.96
CA HIS A 173 -5.90 -5.10 -6.31
C HIS A 173 -5.82 -3.58 -6.50
N LEU A 174 -6.07 -2.83 -5.43
CA LEU A 174 -5.91 -1.38 -5.43
C LEU A 174 -5.56 -0.82 -4.05
N HIS A 175 -4.90 0.34 -4.09
CA HIS A 175 -4.42 1.11 -2.96
C HIS A 175 -5.09 2.48 -2.95
N THR A 176 -5.55 2.85 -1.77
CA THR A 176 -6.14 4.14 -1.46
C THR A 176 -5.13 5.01 -0.71
N LYS A 177 -5.49 6.25 -0.43
CA LYS A 177 -4.70 7.13 0.45
C LYS A 177 -4.44 6.60 1.88
N MET A 178 -5.03 5.47 2.26
CA MET A 178 -4.72 4.77 3.51
C MET A 178 -3.50 3.85 3.38
N SER A 179 -3.07 3.53 2.16
CA SER A 179 -1.74 3.01 1.88
C SER A 179 -0.72 4.15 2.03
N GLU A 180 -0.14 4.25 3.21
CA GLU A 180 0.69 5.37 3.65
C GLU A 180 1.82 5.70 2.64
N MET A 181 1.91 6.99 2.25
CA MET A 181 2.93 7.50 1.33
C MET A 181 3.02 6.73 -0.01
N ASP A 182 1.92 6.14 -0.47
CA ASP A 182 1.88 5.38 -1.72
C ASP A 182 0.60 5.62 -2.51
N GLY A 183 -0.57 5.25 -1.98
CA GLY A 183 -1.86 5.47 -2.64
C GLY A 183 -2.28 6.95 -2.59
N VAL A 184 -2.89 7.44 -3.67
CA VAL A 184 -3.26 8.87 -3.83
C VAL A 184 -4.76 9.06 -3.73
N SER A 185 -5.54 8.20 -4.38
CA SER A 185 -7.00 8.36 -4.48
C SER A 185 -7.74 7.86 -3.26
N SER A 186 -8.93 8.41 -3.01
CA SER A 186 -9.84 7.91 -1.98
C SER A 186 -10.65 6.71 -2.50
N ILE A 187 -11.10 5.83 -1.59
CA ILE A 187 -11.92 4.67 -1.99
C ILE A 187 -13.24 5.11 -2.64
N GLU A 188 -13.79 6.23 -2.21
CA GLU A 188 -15.01 6.82 -2.79
C GLU A 188 -14.84 7.16 -4.28
N GLU A 189 -13.67 7.68 -4.68
CA GLU A 189 -13.36 7.97 -6.08
C GLU A 189 -13.27 6.69 -6.92
N TYR A 190 -12.63 5.64 -6.39
CA TYR A 190 -12.56 4.34 -7.07
C TYR A 190 -13.94 3.71 -7.25
N ILE A 191 -14.76 3.69 -6.19
CA ILE A 191 -16.12 3.14 -6.26
C ILE A 191 -16.96 3.92 -7.27
N GLN A 192 -16.91 5.26 -7.23
CA GLN A 192 -17.62 6.09 -8.21
C GLN A 192 -17.17 5.77 -9.63
N GLN A 193 -15.86 5.64 -9.89
CA GLN A 193 -15.33 5.37 -11.22
C GLN A 193 -15.72 3.96 -11.72
N ALA A 194 -15.60 2.94 -10.87
CA ALA A 194 -15.98 1.56 -11.18
C ALA A 194 -17.48 1.48 -11.52
N MET A 195 -18.29 2.14 -10.70
CA MET A 195 -19.71 2.32 -10.96
C MET A 195 -19.94 3.00 -12.32
N ASP A 196 -19.33 4.15 -12.59
CA ASP A 196 -19.51 4.88 -13.85
C ASP A 196 -19.12 4.05 -15.09
N TRP A 197 -18.17 3.13 -14.94
CA TRP A 197 -17.78 2.15 -15.96
C TRP A 197 -18.65 0.89 -16.01
N GLY A 198 -19.64 0.76 -15.14
CA GLY A 198 -20.53 -0.39 -15.10
C GLY A 198 -19.92 -1.64 -14.50
N HIS A 199 -18.81 -1.54 -13.76
CA HIS A 199 -18.22 -2.66 -13.04
C HIS A 199 -19.17 -3.10 -11.92
N GLU A 200 -19.28 -4.41 -11.70
CA GLU A 200 -20.25 -4.98 -10.74
C GLU A 200 -19.69 -5.11 -9.32
N ALA A 201 -18.36 -5.09 -9.19
CA ALA A 201 -17.68 -5.14 -7.90
C ALA A 201 -16.34 -4.42 -7.97
N ILE A 202 -15.77 -4.15 -6.79
CA ILE A 202 -14.40 -3.66 -6.65
C ILE A 202 -13.81 -4.16 -5.33
N ALA A 203 -12.54 -4.52 -5.34
CA ALA A 203 -11.78 -4.81 -4.12
C ALA A 203 -11.09 -3.57 -3.56
N ILE A 204 -10.78 -3.61 -2.27
CA ILE A 204 -9.84 -2.70 -1.62
C ILE A 204 -8.77 -3.54 -0.94
N THR A 205 -7.50 -3.21 -1.14
CA THR A 205 -6.36 -4.00 -0.66
C THR A 205 -5.22 -3.10 -0.19
N ASP A 206 -5.53 -2.12 0.66
CA ASP A 206 -4.53 -1.20 1.20
C ASP A 206 -3.37 -1.94 1.89
N HIS A 207 -2.18 -1.32 1.90
CA HIS A 207 -0.98 -1.86 2.56
C HIS A 207 -1.22 -2.01 4.05
N VAL A 208 -1.14 -3.25 4.54
CA VAL A 208 -1.18 -3.67 5.95
C VAL A 208 -2.38 -3.17 6.78
N GLY A 209 -3.30 -2.38 6.23
CA GLY A 209 -4.35 -1.70 6.97
C GLY A 209 -5.68 -1.68 6.24
N VAL A 210 -6.75 -1.43 7.00
CA VAL A 210 -8.15 -1.48 6.50
C VAL A 210 -8.93 -0.21 6.84
N GLN A 211 -8.23 0.91 7.00
CA GLN A 211 -8.78 2.16 7.51
C GLN A 211 -9.81 2.81 6.55
N ALA A 212 -9.81 2.43 5.28
CA ALA A 212 -10.77 2.89 4.29
C ALA A 212 -12.10 2.10 4.29
N PHE A 213 -12.19 0.98 5.01
CA PHE A 213 -13.39 0.11 5.03
C PHE A 213 -14.68 0.85 5.46
N PRO A 214 -14.69 1.68 6.53
CA PRO A 214 -15.90 2.42 6.92
C PRO A 214 -16.40 3.36 5.84
N LYS A 215 -15.48 4.03 5.13
CA LYS A 215 -15.80 4.97 4.04
C LYS A 215 -16.38 4.24 2.84
N ALA A 216 -15.79 3.10 2.46
CA ALA A 216 -16.31 2.24 1.41
C ALA A 216 -17.76 1.80 1.69
N GLN A 217 -18.02 1.27 2.89
CA GLN A 217 -19.36 0.83 3.28
C GLN A 217 -20.38 1.98 3.26
N ALA A 218 -20.02 3.14 3.86
CA ALA A 218 -20.91 4.29 3.92
C ALA A 218 -21.24 4.82 2.52
N TYR A 219 -20.25 4.92 1.64
CA TYR A 219 -20.42 5.42 0.28
C TYR A 219 -21.32 4.50 -0.56
N ILE A 220 -21.11 3.18 -0.49
CA ILE A 220 -21.94 2.20 -1.21
C ILE A 220 -23.37 2.25 -0.68
N ARG A 221 -23.57 2.22 0.64
CA ARG A 221 -24.90 2.32 1.25
C ARG A 221 -25.66 3.57 0.76
N ASP A 222 -25.01 4.72 0.80
CA ASP A 222 -25.64 5.99 0.43
C ASP A 222 -25.93 6.07 -1.09
N THR A 223 -25.09 5.43 -1.90
CA THR A 223 -25.25 5.36 -3.36
C THR A 223 -26.37 4.39 -3.76
N LEU A 224 -26.39 3.18 -3.20
CA LEU A 224 -27.44 2.19 -3.45
C LEU A 224 -28.82 2.66 -2.94
N ARG A 225 -28.86 3.43 -1.85
CA ARG A 225 -30.10 4.09 -1.40
C ARG A 225 -30.65 5.09 -2.44
N LYS A 226 -29.79 5.77 -3.18
CA LYS A 226 -30.19 6.70 -4.25
C LYS A 226 -30.55 5.96 -5.55
N PHE A 227 -29.92 4.81 -5.79
CA PHE A 227 -30.07 4.01 -7.01
C PHE A 227 -30.34 2.53 -6.65
N PRO A 228 -31.56 2.19 -6.21
CA PRO A 228 -31.87 0.87 -5.65
C PRO A 228 -31.78 -0.28 -6.67
N ASP A 229 -31.94 0.00 -7.96
CA ASP A 229 -31.82 -1.00 -9.03
C ASP A 229 -30.36 -1.34 -9.38
N ARG A 230 -29.41 -0.55 -8.88
CA ARG A 230 -27.99 -0.78 -9.10
C ARG A 230 -27.51 -1.88 -8.17
N LYS A 231 -26.81 -2.87 -8.70
CA LYS A 231 -26.07 -3.86 -7.91
C LYS A 231 -24.60 -3.52 -7.94
N PHE A 232 -23.96 -3.54 -6.78
CA PHE A 232 -22.52 -3.33 -6.65
C PHE A 232 -22.02 -4.01 -5.39
N ASN A 233 -21.01 -4.87 -5.52
CA ASN A 233 -20.42 -5.60 -4.40
C ASN A 233 -19.08 -4.99 -3.98
N MET A 234 -18.84 -4.89 -2.66
CA MET A 234 -17.53 -4.50 -2.13
C MET A 234 -16.77 -5.73 -1.69
N ILE A 235 -15.57 -5.93 -2.24
CA ILE A 235 -14.65 -6.99 -1.82
C ILE A 235 -13.65 -6.39 -0.82
N TYR A 236 -13.73 -6.83 0.43
CA TYR A 236 -12.87 -6.32 1.50
C TYR A 236 -11.60 -7.15 1.63
N GLY A 237 -10.44 -6.52 1.46
CA GLY A 237 -9.15 -7.17 1.57
C GLY A 237 -8.03 -6.26 2.07
N VAL A 238 -6.83 -6.80 2.08
CA VAL A 238 -5.60 -6.14 2.53
C VAL A 238 -4.39 -6.77 1.85
N GLU A 239 -3.39 -5.97 1.48
CA GLU A 239 -2.07 -6.47 1.10
C GLU A 239 -1.20 -6.60 2.36
N MET A 240 -0.80 -7.81 2.72
CA MET A 240 0.00 -8.08 3.91
C MET A 240 1.45 -8.40 3.56
N ASN A 241 2.36 -8.12 4.50
CA ASN A 241 3.75 -8.55 4.43
C ASN A 241 3.90 -9.97 5.03
N MET A 242 3.78 -10.99 4.18
CA MET A 242 3.96 -12.39 4.58
C MET A 242 5.44 -12.73 4.79
N VAL A 243 5.73 -13.51 5.83
CA VAL A 243 7.05 -14.10 6.09
C VAL A 243 6.91 -15.56 6.47
N ASP A 244 7.95 -16.34 6.25
CA ASP A 244 8.08 -17.63 6.91
C ASP A 244 8.51 -17.43 8.38
N PRO A 245 8.07 -18.31 9.30
CA PRO A 245 8.30 -18.10 10.73
C PRO A 245 9.77 -18.33 11.15
N VAL A 246 10.52 -19.06 10.32
CA VAL A 246 11.87 -19.54 10.63
C VAL A 246 12.88 -19.16 9.54
N LEU A 247 14.15 -19.09 9.93
CA LEU A 247 15.31 -19.00 9.07
C LEU A 247 15.72 -20.41 8.62
N ASN A 248 16.19 -20.54 7.38
CA ASN A 248 16.65 -21.80 6.79
C ASN A 248 18.17 -21.87 6.88
N ILE A 249 18.69 -22.07 8.09
CA ILE A 249 20.14 -22.07 8.38
C ILE A 249 20.78 -23.34 7.83
N VAL A 250 20.15 -24.49 8.06
CA VAL A 250 20.62 -25.80 7.57
C VAL A 250 19.52 -26.50 6.77
N SER A 251 19.85 -26.99 5.58
CA SER A 251 18.86 -27.61 4.68
C SER A 251 18.28 -28.94 5.19
N LYS A 252 19.03 -29.67 6.01
CA LYS A 252 18.61 -30.95 6.61
C LYS A 252 19.46 -31.29 7.85
N ASP A 253 18.93 -32.15 8.71
CA ASP A 253 19.68 -32.64 9.87
C ASP A 253 20.94 -33.40 9.42
N ASP A 254 22.04 -33.16 10.12
CA ASP A 254 23.34 -33.75 9.83
C ASP A 254 24.05 -34.09 11.13
N PRO A 255 24.36 -35.37 11.38
CA PRO A 255 24.87 -35.84 12.65
C PRO A 255 26.37 -35.56 12.85
N ARG A 256 27.08 -35.10 11.80
CA ARG A 256 28.52 -34.83 11.89
C ARG A 256 28.79 -33.70 12.87
N THR A 257 29.85 -33.83 13.64
CA THR A 257 30.27 -32.78 14.57
C THR A 257 30.74 -31.55 13.80
N LEU A 258 30.55 -30.34 14.35
CA LEU A 258 31.01 -29.11 13.70
C LEU A 258 32.53 -29.10 13.46
N ARG A 259 33.29 -29.80 14.30
CA ARG A 259 34.76 -29.89 14.23
C ARG A 259 35.26 -30.88 13.18
N ASP A 260 34.59 -32.03 13.07
CA ASP A 260 35.06 -33.13 12.21
C ASP A 260 34.46 -33.07 10.80
N ALA A 261 33.36 -32.32 10.62
CA ALA A 261 32.81 -32.06 9.30
C ALA A 261 33.83 -31.33 8.40
N SER A 262 33.88 -31.76 7.14
CA SER A 262 34.56 -31.03 6.07
C SER A 262 33.56 -30.13 5.37
N TYR A 263 33.96 -28.89 5.10
CA TYR A 263 33.09 -27.88 4.51
C TYR A 263 33.62 -27.46 3.15
N VAL A 264 32.75 -27.37 2.16
CA VAL A 264 33.03 -26.70 0.91
C VAL A 264 32.27 -25.38 0.88
N VAL A 265 33.02 -24.30 1.01
CA VAL A 265 32.50 -22.94 0.89
C VAL A 265 32.62 -22.54 -0.57
N PHE A 266 31.53 -22.15 -1.21
CA PHE A 266 31.54 -21.82 -2.63
C PHE A 266 30.63 -20.63 -2.95
N ASP A 267 30.91 -20.00 -4.08
CA ASP A 267 30.20 -18.86 -4.63
C ASP A 267 30.19 -18.98 -6.17
N LEU A 268 29.17 -18.40 -6.81
CA LEU A 268 29.00 -18.41 -8.27
C LEU A 268 28.78 -17.00 -8.80
N GLU A 269 29.49 -16.67 -9.88
CA GLU A 269 29.08 -15.55 -10.74
C GLU A 269 28.29 -16.04 -11.94
N THR A 270 27.30 -15.25 -12.35
CA THR A 270 26.27 -15.66 -13.31
C THR A 270 25.91 -14.55 -14.29
N THR A 271 25.28 -14.91 -15.41
CA THR A 271 24.81 -13.93 -16.41
C THR A 271 23.55 -13.16 -15.98
N GLY A 272 22.98 -13.46 -14.81
CA GLY A 272 21.73 -12.88 -14.32
C GLY A 272 21.27 -13.51 -13.01
N LEU A 273 20.04 -13.24 -12.58
CA LEU A 273 19.53 -13.70 -11.26
C LEU A 273 18.71 -14.99 -11.33
N SER A 274 18.46 -15.52 -12.53
CA SER A 274 17.56 -16.64 -12.76
C SER A 274 18.28 -17.95 -13.00
N ASN A 275 18.07 -18.93 -12.12
CA ASN A 275 18.57 -20.29 -12.37
C ASN A 275 17.84 -21.00 -13.54
N ARG A 276 16.75 -20.40 -14.05
CA ARG A 276 15.98 -20.90 -15.17
C ARG A 276 16.48 -20.39 -16.51
N TYR A 277 16.79 -19.10 -16.60
CA TYR A 277 17.10 -18.43 -17.86
C TYR A 277 18.55 -17.99 -18.02
N ASP A 278 19.35 -18.02 -16.94
CA ASP A 278 20.71 -17.50 -16.92
C ASP A 278 21.73 -18.64 -16.62
N TRP A 279 23.02 -18.36 -16.81
CA TRP A 279 24.10 -19.35 -16.78
C TRP A 279 25.22 -18.96 -15.80
N ILE A 280 25.92 -19.98 -15.29
CA ILE A 280 27.13 -19.81 -14.49
C ILE A 280 28.27 -19.34 -15.40
N ILE A 281 29.05 -18.36 -14.95
CA ILE A 281 30.23 -17.83 -15.66
C ILE A 281 31.52 -17.94 -14.85
N GLU A 282 31.42 -18.07 -13.53
CA GLU A 282 32.56 -18.39 -12.66
C GLU A 282 32.12 -19.29 -11.52
N PHE A 283 32.98 -20.24 -11.17
CA PHE A 283 32.87 -21.09 -10.00
C PHE A 283 34.08 -20.85 -9.09
N GLY A 284 33.84 -20.47 -7.84
CA GLY A 284 34.87 -20.33 -6.82
C GLY A 284 34.54 -21.17 -5.60
N ALA A 285 35.50 -21.96 -5.11
CA ALA A 285 35.30 -22.78 -3.92
C ALA A 285 36.57 -23.00 -3.11
N VAL A 286 36.41 -23.11 -1.80
CA VAL A 286 37.47 -23.48 -0.86
C VAL A 286 37.00 -24.60 0.05
N ARG A 287 37.88 -25.58 0.32
CA ARG A 287 37.60 -26.67 1.26
C ARG A 287 38.23 -26.37 2.59
N ILE A 288 37.42 -26.40 3.66
CA ILE A 288 37.87 -26.34 5.04
C ILE A 288 37.87 -27.75 5.64
N LYS A 289 39.00 -28.15 6.23
CA LYS A 289 39.10 -29.33 7.11
C LYS A 289 39.76 -28.92 8.42
N GLN A 290 39.16 -29.33 9.55
CA GLN A 290 39.66 -29.03 10.90
C GLN A 290 39.96 -27.53 11.12
N GLY A 291 39.12 -26.65 10.56
CA GLY A 291 39.25 -25.20 10.70
C GLY A 291 40.30 -24.52 9.81
N ALA A 292 40.97 -25.25 8.91
CA ALA A 292 41.93 -24.69 7.97
C ALA A 292 41.50 -24.94 6.51
N VAL A 293 41.78 -23.97 5.64
CA VAL A 293 41.59 -24.14 4.18
C VAL A 293 42.68 -25.07 3.65
N VAL A 294 42.26 -26.21 3.08
CA VAL A 294 43.18 -27.26 2.58
C VAL A 294 43.21 -27.36 1.05
N GLU A 295 42.19 -26.82 0.38
CA GLU A 295 42.05 -26.93 -1.07
C GLU A 295 41.29 -25.71 -1.61
N ARG A 296 41.60 -25.29 -2.84
CA ARG A 296 40.95 -24.18 -3.55
C ARG A 296 40.67 -24.58 -5.00
N MET A 297 39.56 -24.10 -5.54
CA MET A 297 39.18 -24.28 -6.94
C MET A 297 38.60 -22.97 -7.47
N GLN A 298 39.10 -22.52 -8.61
CA GLN A 298 38.53 -21.42 -9.38
C GLN A 298 38.45 -21.88 -10.84
N MET A 299 37.31 -21.65 -11.47
CA MET A 299 37.09 -21.95 -12.88
C MET A 299 36.19 -20.90 -13.52
N PHE A 300 36.61 -20.35 -14.65
CA PHE A 300 35.67 -19.68 -15.56
C PHE A 300 34.82 -20.71 -16.30
N VAL A 301 33.61 -20.32 -16.65
CA VAL A 301 32.64 -21.15 -17.37
C VAL A 301 32.20 -20.38 -18.60
N LYS A 302 32.18 -21.04 -19.76
CA LYS A 302 31.71 -20.44 -21.01
C LYS A 302 30.18 -20.53 -21.08
N PRO A 303 29.44 -19.40 -20.95
CA PRO A 303 28.00 -19.39 -21.16
C PRO A 303 27.65 -19.47 -22.66
N PRO A 304 26.43 -19.88 -23.02
CA PRO A 304 25.94 -19.88 -24.41
C PRO A 304 25.48 -18.49 -24.89
N VAL A 305 25.68 -17.44 -24.07
CA VAL A 305 25.27 -16.06 -24.35
C VAL A 305 26.43 -15.10 -24.15
N THR A 306 26.36 -13.92 -24.75
CA THR A 306 27.36 -12.86 -24.55
C THR A 306 27.21 -12.22 -23.18
N ILE A 307 28.34 -11.90 -22.53
CA ILE A 307 28.34 -11.16 -21.27
C ILE A 307 27.90 -9.72 -21.52
N SER A 308 26.88 -9.26 -20.78
CA SER A 308 26.39 -7.88 -20.88
C SER A 308 27.31 -6.91 -20.13
N ALA A 309 27.30 -5.63 -20.54
CA ALA A 309 28.10 -4.59 -19.88
C ALA A 309 27.78 -4.47 -18.38
N PHE A 310 26.52 -4.69 -17.98
CA PHE A 310 26.11 -4.68 -16.57
C PHE A 310 26.74 -5.83 -15.78
N ILE A 311 26.79 -7.04 -16.34
CA ILE A 311 27.43 -8.19 -15.67
C ILE A 311 28.95 -7.97 -15.59
N THR A 312 29.58 -7.43 -16.63
CA THR A 312 31.00 -7.07 -16.59
C THR A 312 31.29 -5.99 -15.54
N GLU A 313 30.47 -4.93 -15.44
CA GLU A 313 30.62 -3.90 -14.40
C GLU A 313 30.45 -4.49 -12.98
N LYS A 314 29.53 -5.45 -12.83
CA LYS A 314 29.23 -6.04 -11.52
C LYS A 314 30.29 -7.04 -11.07
N THR A 315 30.79 -7.89 -11.97
CA THR A 315 31.61 -9.07 -11.64
C THR A 315 33.09 -8.91 -12.04
N ASN A 316 33.42 -7.86 -12.77
CA ASN A 316 34.72 -7.69 -13.44
C ASN A 316 35.07 -8.80 -14.46
N ILE A 317 34.13 -9.68 -14.81
CA ILE A 317 34.31 -10.72 -15.82
C ILE A 317 33.90 -10.17 -17.18
N ASN A 318 34.83 -10.16 -18.12
CA ASN A 318 34.62 -9.72 -19.49
C ASN A 318 34.49 -10.93 -20.44
N GLN A 319 34.08 -10.67 -21.67
CA GLN A 319 33.85 -11.74 -22.65
C GLN A 319 35.10 -12.59 -22.94
N GLN A 320 36.30 -12.01 -22.87
CA GLN A 320 37.57 -12.69 -23.16
C GLN A 320 37.93 -13.70 -22.08
N ASP A 321 37.52 -13.46 -20.83
CA ASP A 321 37.77 -14.36 -19.69
C ASP A 321 37.04 -15.70 -19.87
N VAL A 322 35.84 -15.68 -20.46
CA VAL A 322 34.97 -16.85 -20.61
C VAL A 322 35.02 -17.49 -22.00
N GLU A 323 35.54 -16.80 -23.03
CA GLU A 323 35.50 -17.26 -24.42
C GLU A 323 36.27 -18.57 -24.64
N ASN A 324 37.40 -18.72 -23.94
CA ASN A 324 38.27 -19.91 -23.98
C ASN A 324 38.04 -20.87 -22.80
N ALA A 325 37.09 -20.56 -21.91
CA ALA A 325 36.76 -21.43 -20.80
C ALA A 325 35.99 -22.68 -21.27
N ALA A 326 35.98 -23.72 -20.43
CA ALA A 326 35.17 -24.90 -20.70
C ALA A 326 33.67 -24.59 -20.56
N VAL A 327 32.83 -25.30 -21.29
CA VAL A 327 31.37 -25.18 -21.18
C VAL A 327 30.88 -25.83 -19.88
N GLU A 328 29.70 -25.40 -19.41
CA GLU A 328 29.10 -25.86 -18.15
C GLU A 328 29.09 -27.41 -18.03
N SER A 329 28.75 -28.15 -19.10
CA SER A 329 28.68 -29.62 -19.08
C SER A 329 29.99 -30.31 -18.71
N ASP A 330 31.12 -29.77 -19.14
CA ASP A 330 32.44 -30.41 -19.01
C ASP A 330 33.00 -30.25 -17.59
N LEU A 331 32.46 -29.28 -16.84
CA LEU A 331 32.93 -28.92 -15.50
C LEU A 331 32.16 -29.61 -14.38
N LEU A 332 30.93 -30.05 -14.64
CA LEU A 332 30.04 -30.62 -13.61
C LEU A 332 30.68 -31.78 -12.84
N ASP A 333 31.36 -32.71 -13.53
CA ASP A 333 31.98 -33.86 -12.86
C ASP A 333 33.16 -33.45 -11.97
N SER A 334 33.88 -32.38 -12.33
CA SER A 334 34.93 -31.81 -11.50
C SER A 334 34.36 -31.13 -10.26
N TRP A 335 33.25 -30.40 -10.40
CA TRP A 335 32.55 -29.78 -9.27
C TRP A 335 31.96 -30.81 -8.32
N LEU A 336 31.28 -31.85 -8.84
CA LEU A 336 30.74 -32.94 -8.04
C LEU A 336 31.84 -33.70 -7.29
N LYS A 337 32.99 -33.94 -7.94
CA LYS A 337 34.16 -34.55 -7.30
C LYS A 337 34.78 -33.65 -6.22
N PHE A 338 34.67 -32.33 -6.36
CA PHE A 338 35.09 -31.39 -5.33
C PHE A 338 34.09 -31.36 -4.16
N PHE A 339 32.79 -31.34 -4.42
CA PHE A 339 31.78 -31.35 -3.36
C PHE A 339 31.77 -32.66 -2.56
N GLN A 340 31.81 -33.82 -3.21
CA GLN A 340 31.67 -35.14 -2.56
C GLN A 340 30.46 -35.15 -1.60
N ASP A 341 30.61 -35.75 -0.42
CA ASP A 341 29.59 -35.76 0.63
C ASP A 341 29.79 -34.62 1.67
N ASP A 342 30.70 -33.67 1.41
CA ASP A 342 31.02 -32.59 2.34
C ASP A 342 29.82 -31.65 2.55
N VAL A 343 29.84 -30.90 3.66
CA VAL A 343 28.82 -29.89 3.95
C VAL A 343 29.07 -28.68 3.07
N LEU A 344 28.07 -28.27 2.30
CA LEU A 344 28.17 -27.09 1.44
C LEU A 344 27.83 -25.83 2.23
N VAL A 345 28.56 -24.75 1.99
CA VAL A 345 28.38 -23.47 2.67
C VAL A 345 28.34 -22.37 1.62
N ALA A 346 27.29 -21.58 1.64
CA ALA A 346 27.11 -20.44 0.74
C ALA A 346 26.46 -19.27 1.51
N HIS A 347 26.41 -18.09 0.89
CA HIS A 347 25.79 -16.90 1.49
C HIS A 347 24.59 -16.48 0.65
N ASN A 348 23.37 -16.78 1.13
CA ASN A 348 22.16 -16.92 0.30
C ASN A 348 22.20 -18.19 -0.55
N ALA A 349 22.38 -19.33 0.12
CA ALA A 349 22.62 -20.64 -0.51
C ALA A 349 21.53 -21.06 -1.51
N THR A 350 20.31 -20.53 -1.36
CA THR A 350 19.22 -20.75 -2.33
C THR A 350 19.57 -20.28 -3.74
N PHE A 351 20.46 -19.29 -3.88
CA PHE A 351 20.91 -18.77 -5.16
C PHE A 351 21.92 -19.73 -5.80
N ASP A 352 23.07 -19.94 -5.16
CA ASP A 352 24.18 -20.72 -5.72
C ASP A 352 23.78 -22.19 -5.98
N LEU A 353 23.07 -22.81 -5.02
CA LEU A 353 22.57 -24.17 -5.21
C LEU A 353 21.46 -24.24 -6.25
N GLY A 354 20.67 -23.19 -6.39
CA GLY A 354 19.66 -23.09 -7.43
C GLY A 354 20.28 -23.21 -8.82
N PHE A 355 21.35 -22.43 -9.07
CA PHE A 355 22.12 -22.48 -10.31
C PHE A 355 22.82 -23.82 -10.51
N MET A 356 23.47 -24.35 -9.46
CA MET A 356 24.15 -25.64 -9.52
C MET A 356 23.19 -26.79 -9.87
N ASN A 357 22.04 -26.86 -9.19
CA ASN A 357 21.03 -27.87 -9.47
C ASN A 357 20.36 -27.66 -10.84
N ALA A 358 20.22 -26.42 -11.30
CA ALA A 358 19.74 -26.14 -12.66
C ALA A 358 20.72 -26.65 -13.72
N ALA A 359 22.01 -26.41 -13.54
CA ALA A 359 23.06 -26.95 -14.39
C ALA A 359 23.05 -28.49 -14.41
N LEU A 360 22.99 -29.14 -13.24
CA LEU A 360 22.89 -30.60 -13.15
C LEU A 360 21.65 -31.15 -13.89
N ARG A 361 20.48 -30.54 -13.67
CA ARG A 361 19.23 -30.92 -14.36
C ARG A 361 19.34 -30.76 -15.89
N ARG A 362 19.93 -29.66 -16.37
CA ARG A 362 20.09 -29.38 -17.82
C ARG A 362 20.82 -30.52 -18.54
N TYR A 363 21.78 -31.15 -17.88
CA TYR A 363 22.58 -32.24 -18.44
C TYR A 363 22.24 -33.62 -17.87
N GLY A 364 21.04 -33.78 -17.31
CA GLY A 364 20.52 -35.08 -16.86
C GLY A 364 21.26 -35.71 -15.68
N LYS A 365 21.96 -34.91 -14.87
CA LYS A 365 22.64 -35.35 -13.65
C LYS A 365 21.70 -35.23 -12.43
N PRO A 366 21.87 -36.08 -11.40
CA PRO A 366 21.10 -35.98 -10.17
C PRO A 366 21.38 -34.65 -9.45
N MET A 367 20.38 -34.16 -8.70
CA MET A 367 20.53 -32.99 -7.85
C MET A 367 21.51 -33.26 -6.71
N LEU A 368 22.13 -32.18 -6.19
CA LEU A 368 22.94 -32.26 -5.00
C LEU A 368 22.10 -32.69 -3.79
N THR A 369 22.60 -33.69 -3.07
CA THR A 369 22.00 -34.19 -1.83
C THR A 369 22.80 -33.80 -0.60
N ASN A 370 23.78 -32.91 -0.72
CA ASN A 370 24.61 -32.47 0.39
C ASN A 370 23.79 -31.75 1.46
N THR A 371 24.28 -31.78 2.70
CA THR A 371 23.83 -30.83 3.73
C THR A 371 24.36 -29.46 3.39
N VAL A 372 23.53 -28.43 3.54
CA VAL A 372 23.84 -27.05 3.17
C VAL A 372 23.68 -26.16 4.38
N ILE A 373 24.64 -25.27 4.59
CA ILE A 373 24.55 -24.18 5.56
C ILE A 373 24.42 -22.86 4.78
N ASP A 374 23.33 -22.12 5.04
CA ASP A 374 23.18 -20.74 4.55
C ASP A 374 23.70 -19.76 5.59
N THR A 375 24.85 -19.14 5.29
CA THR A 375 25.48 -18.19 6.18
C THR A 375 24.74 -16.86 6.28
N LEU A 376 23.85 -16.52 5.35
CA LEU A 376 22.99 -15.33 5.46
C LEU A 376 22.01 -15.49 6.62
N ASP A 377 21.34 -16.63 6.67
CA ASP A 377 20.40 -16.98 7.73
C ASP A 377 21.10 -17.30 9.05
N LEU A 378 22.26 -17.96 8.99
CA LEU A 378 23.13 -18.12 10.17
C LEU A 378 23.52 -16.74 10.74
N SER A 379 23.93 -15.80 9.89
CA SER A 379 24.28 -14.45 10.32
C SER A 379 23.08 -13.71 10.92
N ARG A 380 21.88 -13.88 10.36
CA ARG A 380 20.64 -13.32 10.93
C ARG A 380 20.34 -13.88 12.32
N ALA A 381 20.54 -15.18 12.52
CA ALA A 381 20.31 -15.81 13.82
C ALA A 381 21.32 -15.35 14.89
N VAL A 382 22.60 -15.23 14.50
CA VAL A 382 23.70 -14.96 15.42
C VAL A 382 23.91 -13.47 15.68
N LEU A 383 23.95 -12.66 14.63
CA LEU A 383 24.25 -11.23 14.73
C LEU A 383 22.97 -10.44 15.01
N LYS A 384 22.86 -9.91 16.23
CA LYS A 384 21.75 -9.02 16.61
C LYS A 384 21.99 -7.59 16.09
N ASP A 385 20.90 -6.87 15.85
CA ASP A 385 20.87 -5.42 15.59
C ASP A 385 21.62 -4.92 14.33
N ARG A 386 21.64 -5.70 13.24
CA ARG A 386 22.27 -5.27 11.97
C ARG A 386 21.25 -4.77 10.97
N ARG A 387 21.60 -3.65 10.31
CA ARG A 387 20.84 -3.07 9.20
C ARG A 387 20.91 -3.90 7.92
N SER A 388 21.98 -4.68 7.75
CA SER A 388 22.19 -5.50 6.57
C SER A 388 23.10 -6.68 6.90
N TYR A 389 22.81 -7.82 6.28
CA TYR A 389 23.52 -9.08 6.44
C TYR A 389 24.24 -9.52 5.16
N LYS A 390 24.41 -8.63 4.17
CA LYS A 390 25.24 -8.90 2.98
C LYS A 390 26.65 -9.31 3.40
N LEU A 391 27.29 -10.21 2.64
CA LEU A 391 28.62 -10.76 2.94
C LEU A 391 29.63 -9.69 3.36
N GLY A 392 29.80 -8.62 2.57
CA GLY A 392 30.72 -7.53 2.90
C GLY A 392 30.40 -6.78 4.21
N ASN A 393 29.12 -6.65 4.58
CA ASN A 393 28.72 -6.06 5.87
C ASN A 393 29.05 -6.99 7.04
N VAL A 394 28.86 -8.30 6.87
CA VAL A 394 29.20 -9.32 7.88
C VAL A 394 30.72 -9.43 8.04
N ALA A 395 31.48 -9.42 6.93
CA ALA A 395 32.94 -9.40 6.93
C ALA A 395 33.49 -8.19 7.70
N ARG A 396 32.98 -6.99 7.39
CA ARG A 396 33.35 -5.75 8.11
C ARG A 396 33.02 -5.81 9.59
N ASN A 397 31.90 -6.44 9.98
CA ASN A 397 31.57 -6.64 11.39
C ASN A 397 32.67 -7.42 12.13
N TYR A 398 33.22 -8.46 11.50
CA TYR A 398 34.32 -9.26 12.05
C TYR A 398 35.70 -8.67 11.79
N LYS A 399 35.79 -7.44 11.27
CA LYS A 399 37.04 -6.76 10.89
C LYS A 399 37.88 -7.59 9.89
N ILE A 400 37.20 -8.36 9.04
CA ILE A 400 37.83 -9.03 7.90
C ILE A 400 37.93 -7.99 6.78
N ALA A 401 39.11 -7.89 6.16
CA ALA A 401 39.33 -6.97 5.05
C ALA A 401 38.38 -7.33 3.89
N TYR A 402 37.67 -6.33 3.39
CA TYR A 402 36.76 -6.41 2.25
C TYR A 402 37.22 -5.39 1.22
N ASP A 403 37.54 -5.86 0.02
CA ASP A 403 38.02 -5.07 -1.09
C ASP A 403 36.87 -4.93 -2.09
N GLU A 404 36.33 -3.72 -2.21
CA GLU A 404 35.19 -3.45 -3.08
C GLU A 404 35.57 -3.51 -4.58
N GLU A 405 36.86 -3.39 -4.92
CA GLU A 405 37.32 -3.45 -6.31
C GLU A 405 37.42 -4.90 -6.83
N ILE A 406 37.68 -5.86 -5.94
CA ILE A 406 37.84 -7.28 -6.28
C ILE A 406 36.56 -8.09 -5.98
N ALA A 407 35.69 -7.58 -5.10
CA ALA A 407 34.41 -8.22 -4.77
C ALA A 407 33.60 -8.58 -6.03
N HIS A 408 32.70 -9.57 -5.91
CA HIS A 408 31.96 -10.15 -7.04
C HIS A 408 32.84 -10.94 -8.01
N ARG A 409 33.87 -11.56 -7.45
CA ARG A 409 34.66 -12.63 -8.05
C ARG A 409 34.45 -13.86 -7.19
N ALA A 410 34.05 -14.96 -7.81
CA ALA A 410 33.57 -16.13 -7.08
C ALA A 410 34.65 -16.73 -6.15
N ASP A 411 35.92 -16.71 -6.57
CA ASP A 411 37.04 -17.20 -5.75
C ASP A 411 37.33 -16.31 -4.55
N TYR A 412 37.31 -14.99 -4.77
CA TYR A 412 37.47 -14.00 -3.71
C TYR A 412 36.35 -14.12 -2.67
N ASP A 413 35.09 -14.18 -3.12
CA ASP A 413 33.94 -14.23 -2.24
C ASP A 413 33.85 -15.57 -1.50
N ALA A 414 34.21 -16.70 -2.11
CA ALA A 414 34.33 -17.99 -1.43
C ALA A 414 35.42 -17.97 -0.32
N GLU A 415 36.60 -17.39 -0.59
CA GLU A 415 37.67 -17.26 0.40
C GLU A 415 37.27 -16.30 1.54
N LEU A 416 36.64 -15.17 1.22
CA LEU A 416 36.12 -14.22 2.21
C LEU A 416 35.04 -14.87 3.08
N LEU A 417 34.09 -15.56 2.45
CA LEU A 417 33.02 -16.28 3.12
C LEU A 417 33.57 -17.37 4.05
N SER A 418 34.63 -18.06 3.66
CA SER A 418 35.28 -19.07 4.51
C SER A 418 35.78 -18.47 5.83
N LYS A 419 36.36 -17.26 5.78
CA LYS A 419 36.82 -16.53 6.97
C LYS A 419 35.65 -16.06 7.82
N VAL A 420 34.59 -15.56 7.19
CA VAL A 420 33.35 -15.17 7.87
C VAL A 420 32.70 -16.37 8.56
N PHE A 421 32.59 -17.50 7.87
CA PHE A 421 32.01 -18.72 8.40
C PHE A 421 32.79 -19.24 9.60
N LEU A 422 34.12 -19.29 9.54
CA LEU A 422 34.96 -19.64 10.70
C LEU A 422 34.77 -18.68 11.87
N ARG A 423 34.50 -17.38 11.64
CA ARG A 423 34.15 -16.44 12.71
C ARG A 423 32.77 -16.72 13.30
N LEU A 424 31.77 -17.00 12.47
CA LEU A 424 30.44 -17.39 12.92
C LEU A 424 30.47 -18.67 13.76
N LEU A 425 31.29 -19.67 13.39
CA LEU A 425 31.47 -20.89 14.18
C LEU A 425 32.02 -20.65 15.59
N ASN A 426 32.73 -19.54 15.81
CA ASN A 426 33.29 -19.17 17.11
C ASN A 426 32.34 -18.32 17.96
N GLU A 427 31.17 -17.94 17.46
CA GLU A 427 30.16 -17.22 18.24
C GLU A 427 29.58 -18.13 19.33
N THR A 428 29.25 -17.57 20.49
CA THR A 428 28.88 -18.38 21.67
C THR A 428 27.66 -19.27 21.42
N SER A 429 26.64 -18.77 20.71
CA SER A 429 25.45 -19.55 20.37
C SER A 429 25.75 -20.71 19.42
N VAL A 430 26.75 -20.54 18.54
CA VAL A 430 27.15 -21.54 17.56
C VAL A 430 28.11 -22.56 18.17
N SER A 431 29.09 -22.11 18.95
CA SER A 431 30.06 -22.98 19.64
C SER A 431 29.42 -23.88 20.71
N ALA A 432 28.20 -23.57 21.16
CA ALA A 432 27.40 -24.45 22.00
C ALA A 432 26.77 -25.63 21.23
N CYS A 433 26.71 -25.56 19.90
CA CYS A 433 26.22 -26.65 19.06
C CYS A 433 27.28 -27.76 18.94
N LEU A 434 26.85 -29.02 18.93
CA LEU A 434 27.75 -30.16 18.78
C LEU A 434 27.80 -30.63 17.32
N ARG A 435 26.64 -30.67 16.67
CA ARG A 435 26.42 -31.18 15.32
C ARG A 435 26.06 -30.07 14.35
N VAL A 436 26.28 -30.33 13.07
CA VAL A 436 25.87 -29.40 12.00
C VAL A 436 24.36 -29.13 12.02
N GLY A 437 23.53 -30.17 12.22
CA GLY A 437 22.08 -30.00 12.31
C GLY A 437 21.61 -29.11 13.48
N ASP A 438 22.37 -29.05 14.57
CA ASP A 438 22.02 -28.24 15.75
C ASP A 438 21.99 -26.73 15.42
N LEU A 439 22.70 -26.29 14.37
CA LEU A 439 22.71 -24.89 13.91
C LEU A 439 21.32 -24.38 13.53
N GLN A 440 20.43 -25.25 13.06
CA GLN A 440 19.05 -24.85 12.72
C GLN A 440 18.26 -24.37 13.94
N HIS A 441 18.62 -24.84 15.14
CA HIS A 441 17.88 -24.59 16.38
C HIS A 441 18.40 -23.41 17.20
N ILE A 442 19.43 -22.69 16.73
CA ILE A 442 19.97 -21.52 17.44
C ILE A 442 19.08 -20.27 17.30
N GLN A 443 18.16 -20.29 16.34
CA GLN A 443 17.23 -19.19 16.08
C GLN A 443 16.16 -19.09 17.18
N ASP A 444 15.62 -17.89 17.38
CA ASP A 444 14.56 -17.63 18.36
C ASP A 444 13.21 -17.40 17.69
N GLU A 445 12.15 -17.25 18.50
CA GLU A 445 10.79 -16.95 18.05
C GLU A 445 10.66 -15.63 17.26
N ASN A 446 11.69 -14.77 17.27
CA ASN A 446 11.73 -13.51 16.55
C ASN A 446 12.44 -13.64 15.18
N ALA A 447 12.79 -14.86 14.75
CA ALA A 447 13.42 -15.14 13.46
C ALA A 447 12.68 -14.50 12.28
N PHE A 448 11.34 -14.59 12.27
CA PHE A 448 10.46 -14.01 11.25
C PHE A 448 10.68 -12.50 11.00
N LYS A 449 11.19 -11.75 12.00
CA LYS A 449 11.49 -10.30 11.87
C LYS A 449 12.66 -10.03 10.93
N LYS A 450 13.49 -11.04 10.63
CA LYS A 450 14.68 -10.95 9.78
C LYS A 450 14.51 -11.68 8.44
N VAL A 451 13.47 -12.50 8.32
CA VAL A 451 13.08 -13.16 7.06
C VAL A 451 12.65 -12.10 6.04
N MET A 452 12.95 -12.35 4.77
CA MET A 452 12.53 -11.46 3.68
C MET A 452 11.01 -11.58 3.51
N LYS A 453 10.32 -10.44 3.61
CA LYS A 453 8.88 -10.38 3.41
C LYS A 453 8.50 -10.54 1.94
N LYS A 454 7.32 -11.10 1.71
CA LYS A 454 6.64 -11.20 0.41
C LYS A 454 5.25 -10.61 0.54
N HIS A 455 4.79 -9.92 -0.49
CA HIS A 455 3.42 -9.42 -0.49
C HIS A 455 2.43 -10.57 -0.72
N VAL A 456 1.27 -10.47 -0.09
CA VAL A 456 0.15 -11.40 -0.26
C VAL A 456 -1.16 -10.63 -0.17
N ILE A 457 -2.12 -10.94 -1.05
CA ILE A 457 -3.47 -10.38 -0.96
C ILE A 457 -4.34 -11.33 -0.14
N VAL A 458 -5.03 -10.79 0.86
CA VAL A 458 -5.97 -11.54 1.70
C VAL A 458 -7.34 -10.90 1.56
N LEU A 459 -8.30 -11.62 0.98
CA LEU A 459 -9.67 -11.15 0.76
C LEU A 459 -10.65 -11.91 1.65
N ALA A 460 -11.60 -11.21 2.25
CA ALA A 460 -12.69 -11.81 3.01
C ALA A 460 -13.76 -12.39 2.08
N LYS A 461 -14.06 -13.70 2.18
CA LYS A 461 -15.13 -14.34 1.38
C LYS A 461 -16.53 -14.01 1.88
N ASN A 462 -16.65 -13.66 3.16
CA ASN A 462 -17.91 -13.45 3.85
C ASN A 462 -17.68 -12.68 5.16
N GLN A 463 -18.74 -12.47 5.96
CA GLN A 463 -18.66 -11.75 7.24
C GLN A 463 -17.73 -12.41 8.28
N LYS A 464 -17.60 -13.74 8.27
CA LYS A 464 -16.67 -14.46 9.16
C LYS A 464 -15.23 -14.24 8.70
N GLY A 465 -14.97 -14.33 7.39
CA GLY A 465 -13.69 -13.97 6.79
C GLY A 465 -13.28 -12.54 7.11
N LEU A 466 -14.22 -11.59 7.14
CA LEU A 466 -13.93 -10.20 7.52
C LEU A 466 -13.48 -10.08 8.99
N LYS A 467 -14.03 -10.91 9.89
CA LYS A 467 -13.57 -10.99 11.28
C LYS A 467 -12.17 -11.60 11.36
N ASP A 468 -11.92 -12.71 10.66
CA ASP A 468 -10.61 -13.36 10.62
C ASP A 468 -9.55 -12.41 10.02
N LEU A 469 -9.92 -11.60 9.02
CA LEU A 469 -9.08 -10.53 8.47
C LEU A 469 -8.67 -9.50 9.54
N PHE A 470 -9.61 -9.03 10.35
CA PHE A 470 -9.31 -8.11 11.46
C PHE A 470 -8.42 -8.73 12.53
N GLU A 471 -8.60 -10.02 12.82
CA GLU A 471 -7.72 -10.74 13.76
C GLU A 471 -6.30 -10.86 13.20
N LEU A 472 -6.13 -11.19 11.90
CA LEU A 472 -4.82 -11.25 11.24
C LEU A 472 -4.12 -9.89 11.20
N ILE A 473 -4.85 -8.81 10.92
CA ILE A 473 -4.29 -7.44 10.93
C ILE A 473 -3.91 -7.03 12.35
N THR A 474 -4.71 -7.40 13.35
CA THR A 474 -4.36 -7.13 14.76
C THR A 474 -3.08 -7.86 15.12
N LEU A 475 -2.99 -9.16 14.80
CA LEU A 475 -1.81 -9.98 15.02
C LEU A 475 -0.56 -9.39 14.34
N SER A 476 -0.72 -8.87 13.11
CA SER A 476 0.39 -8.24 12.39
C SER A 476 0.89 -6.96 13.04
N HIS A 477 0.03 -6.23 13.75
CA HIS A 477 0.34 -4.98 14.45
C HIS A 477 0.73 -5.17 15.92
N THR A 478 0.55 -6.37 16.47
CA THR A 478 0.94 -6.70 17.85
C THR A 478 2.07 -7.72 17.88
N ASP A 479 1.75 -9.01 17.80
CA ASP A 479 2.67 -10.09 18.17
C ASP A 479 3.67 -10.38 17.04
N ARG A 480 3.29 -10.02 15.80
CA ARG A 480 4.13 -10.14 14.61
C ARG A 480 4.71 -8.80 14.14
N LEU A 481 4.67 -7.77 14.99
CA LEU A 481 5.26 -6.48 14.65
C LEU A 481 6.79 -6.57 14.65
N ALA A 482 7.42 -6.28 13.52
CA ALA A 482 8.87 -6.30 13.36
C ALA A 482 9.46 -4.89 13.56
N THR A 483 10.17 -4.66 14.66
CA THR A 483 10.93 -3.43 14.88
C THR A 483 12.36 -3.58 14.35
N LEU A 484 12.72 -2.77 13.36
CA LEU A 484 14.00 -2.88 12.65
C LEU A 484 15.00 -1.83 13.16
N GLY A 485 15.99 -2.31 13.92
CA GLY A 485 17.16 -1.53 14.38
C GLY A 485 16.94 -0.76 15.69
N LYS A 486 18.04 -0.27 16.28
CA LYS A 486 17.99 0.68 17.40
C LYS A 486 17.78 2.09 16.88
N ALA A 487 16.90 2.85 17.56
CA ALA A 487 16.91 4.31 17.53
C ALA A 487 18.35 4.81 17.73
N LYS A 488 18.88 5.69 16.86
CA LYS A 488 20.25 6.20 17.06
C LYS A 488 20.33 7.21 18.21
N LYS A 489 19.18 7.65 18.73
CA LYS A 489 18.99 8.56 19.88
C LYS A 489 17.70 8.19 20.62
N ASP A 490 17.57 8.54 21.89
CA ASP A 490 16.39 8.25 22.73
C ASP A 490 15.06 8.82 22.17
N ASP A 491 15.11 9.78 21.24
CA ASP A 491 13.95 10.42 20.58
C ASP A 491 13.75 10.00 19.09
N GLU A 492 14.49 9.03 18.56
CA GLU A 492 14.35 8.60 17.15
C GLU A 492 13.38 7.42 17.04
N GLU A 493 12.28 7.55 16.30
CA GLU A 493 11.30 6.47 16.12
C GLU A 493 11.96 5.25 15.46
N SER A 494 11.87 4.09 16.13
CA SER A 494 12.29 2.81 15.55
C SER A 494 11.26 2.39 14.50
N LEU A 495 11.72 2.06 13.29
CA LEU A 495 10.83 1.62 12.21
C LEU A 495 10.15 0.31 12.61
N ALA A 496 8.82 0.35 12.75
CA ALA A 496 8.00 -0.83 12.97
C ALA A 496 7.30 -1.23 11.67
N GLU A 497 7.36 -2.51 11.34
CA GLU A 497 6.77 -3.07 10.14
C GLU A 497 5.81 -4.20 10.52
N PRO A 498 4.51 -4.06 10.22
CA PRO A 498 3.55 -5.14 10.39
C PRO A 498 3.88 -6.30 9.45
N ARG A 499 3.99 -7.51 10.01
CA ARG A 499 4.22 -8.75 9.26
C ARG A 499 3.21 -9.81 9.65
N ILE A 500 3.04 -10.82 8.81
CA ILE A 500 2.20 -11.98 9.12
C ILE A 500 2.95 -13.26 8.77
N CYS A 501 2.95 -14.25 9.65
CA CYS A 501 3.58 -15.53 9.31
C CYS A 501 2.66 -16.35 8.40
N ARG A 502 3.22 -17.12 7.48
CA ARG A 502 2.46 -18.01 6.59
C ARG A 502 1.53 -18.95 7.37
N GLU A 503 1.99 -19.46 8.50
CA GLU A 503 1.19 -20.33 9.39
C GLU A 503 -0.05 -19.64 9.97
N ASP A 504 0.03 -18.33 10.26
CA ASP A 504 -1.10 -17.56 10.79
C ASP A 504 -2.21 -17.47 9.72
N LEU A 505 -1.82 -17.29 8.44
CA LEU A 505 -2.75 -17.31 7.30
C LEU A 505 -3.39 -18.69 7.12
N ILE A 506 -2.60 -19.77 7.22
CA ILE A 506 -3.10 -21.14 7.13
C ILE A 506 -4.15 -21.41 8.22
N ALA A 507 -3.88 -20.98 9.45
CA ALA A 507 -4.79 -21.18 10.58
C ALA A 507 -6.16 -20.50 10.39
N LYS A 508 -6.24 -19.45 9.57
CA LYS A 508 -7.43 -18.62 9.34
C LYS A 508 -8.02 -18.72 7.93
N ARG A 509 -7.50 -19.62 7.10
CA ARG A 509 -7.76 -19.66 5.65
C ARG A 509 -9.22 -19.92 5.24
N ALA A 510 -10.00 -20.63 6.06
CA ALA A 510 -11.29 -21.21 5.65
C ALA A 510 -12.26 -20.21 4.97
N ASP A 511 -12.30 -18.98 5.49
CA ASP A 511 -13.21 -17.91 5.04
C ASP A 511 -12.48 -16.78 4.29
N LEU A 512 -11.25 -17.04 3.84
CA LEU A 512 -10.39 -16.10 3.13
C LEU A 512 -10.06 -16.61 1.71
N LEU A 513 -9.73 -15.70 0.79
CA LEU A 513 -9.02 -16.00 -0.45
C LEU A 513 -7.63 -15.37 -0.41
N ILE A 514 -6.62 -16.17 -0.75
CA ILE A 514 -5.21 -15.79 -0.71
C ILE A 514 -4.68 -15.64 -2.14
N GLY A 515 -4.36 -14.41 -2.54
CA GLY A 515 -3.81 -14.03 -3.84
C GLY A 515 -2.30 -13.83 -3.82
N SER A 516 -1.64 -14.08 -4.95
CA SER A 516 -0.18 -14.01 -5.06
C SER A 516 0.42 -12.59 -5.08
N ALA A 517 -0.42 -11.55 -5.14
CA ALA A 517 -0.03 -10.15 -5.14
C ALA A 517 0.86 -9.73 -6.32
N CYS A 518 1.69 -8.70 -6.10
CA CYS A 518 2.45 -7.99 -7.11
C CYS A 518 3.84 -8.62 -7.37
N PHE A 519 4.74 -7.87 -8.00
CA PHE A 519 6.12 -8.30 -8.23
C PHE A 519 6.95 -8.48 -6.94
N ASN A 520 6.49 -7.94 -5.80
CA ASN A 520 7.04 -8.22 -4.47
C ASN A 520 6.44 -9.50 -3.83
N GLY A 521 5.51 -10.16 -4.52
CA GLY A 521 4.94 -11.44 -4.13
C GLY A 521 5.89 -12.61 -4.36
N GLU A 522 5.60 -13.74 -3.72
CA GLU A 522 6.41 -14.96 -3.80
C GLU A 522 6.43 -15.55 -5.22
N ILE A 523 5.26 -15.64 -5.87
CA ILE A 523 5.12 -16.31 -7.18
C ILE A 523 5.91 -15.60 -8.27
N PHE A 524 5.85 -14.27 -8.33
CA PHE A 524 6.63 -13.53 -9.32
C PHE A 524 8.13 -13.63 -9.06
N ASP A 525 8.56 -13.50 -7.80
CA ASP A 525 9.97 -13.65 -7.42
C ASP A 525 10.54 -15.03 -7.79
N LEU A 526 9.78 -16.10 -7.53
CA LEU A 526 10.15 -17.46 -7.91
C LEU A 526 10.16 -17.65 -9.43
N ALA A 527 9.17 -17.14 -10.16
CA ALA A 527 9.13 -17.25 -11.62
C ALA A 527 10.30 -16.49 -12.30
N MET A 528 10.76 -15.41 -11.67
CA MET A 528 11.91 -14.64 -12.12
C MET A 528 13.24 -15.32 -11.79
N THR A 529 13.37 -15.94 -10.61
CA THR A 529 14.69 -16.36 -10.08
C THR A 529 14.92 -17.87 -9.98
N LYS A 530 13.85 -18.67 -9.87
CA LYS A 530 13.88 -20.09 -9.51
C LYS A 530 13.32 -21.01 -10.61
N SER A 531 13.37 -22.31 -10.34
CA SER A 531 12.95 -23.34 -11.28
C SER A 531 11.42 -23.51 -11.33
N SER A 532 10.91 -24.10 -12.42
CA SER A 532 9.47 -24.37 -12.56
C SER A 532 8.92 -25.24 -11.43
N ALA A 533 9.68 -26.22 -10.92
CA ALA A 533 9.23 -27.08 -9.83
C ALA A 533 9.05 -26.31 -8.50
N GLU A 534 9.95 -25.35 -8.20
CA GLU A 534 9.81 -24.49 -7.03
C GLU A 534 8.61 -23.54 -7.17
N LEU A 535 8.41 -22.99 -8.37
CA LEU A 535 7.24 -22.18 -8.70
C LEU A 535 5.93 -22.97 -8.52
N GLU A 536 5.85 -24.17 -9.08
CA GLU A 536 4.70 -25.07 -8.97
C GLU A 536 4.38 -25.39 -7.51
N SER A 537 5.40 -25.69 -6.70
CA SER A 537 5.20 -25.99 -5.27
C SER A 537 4.66 -24.79 -4.50
N ALA A 538 5.15 -23.58 -4.78
CA ALA A 538 4.68 -22.37 -4.10
C ALA A 538 3.26 -21.97 -4.52
N MET A 539 2.90 -22.17 -5.79
CA MET A 539 1.56 -21.86 -6.30
C MET A 539 0.44 -22.60 -5.57
N GLN A 540 0.70 -23.79 -5.05
CA GLN A 540 -0.29 -24.58 -4.29
C GLN A 540 -0.76 -23.90 -3.00
N PHE A 541 0.00 -22.93 -2.48
CA PHE A 541 -0.43 -22.14 -1.33
C PHE A 541 -1.49 -21.08 -1.67
N TYR A 542 -1.69 -20.73 -2.94
CA TYR A 542 -2.56 -19.61 -3.34
C TYR A 542 -3.90 -20.10 -3.87
N ASP A 543 -4.98 -19.40 -3.55
CA ASP A 543 -6.32 -19.71 -4.07
C ASP A 543 -6.51 -19.17 -5.50
N TYR A 544 -5.77 -18.10 -5.85
CA TYR A 544 -5.69 -17.55 -7.18
C TYR A 544 -4.33 -16.86 -7.38
N ILE A 545 -3.90 -16.78 -8.64
CA ILE A 545 -2.65 -16.15 -9.05
C ILE A 545 -2.97 -14.81 -9.71
N GLU A 546 -2.20 -13.79 -9.32
CA GLU A 546 -2.27 -12.47 -9.90
C GLU A 546 -1.18 -12.26 -10.93
N VAL A 547 -1.56 -11.65 -12.04
CA VAL A 547 -0.65 -11.09 -13.04
C VAL A 547 -1.07 -9.65 -13.30
N GLN A 548 -0.10 -8.75 -13.44
CA GLN A 548 -0.35 -7.33 -13.63
C GLN A 548 0.00 -6.90 -15.07
N PRO A 549 -0.42 -5.70 -15.51
CA PRO A 549 0.07 -5.12 -16.75
C PRO A 549 1.61 -5.14 -16.80
N PRO A 550 2.24 -5.51 -17.93
CA PRO A 550 3.70 -5.58 -18.05
C PRO A 550 4.42 -4.30 -17.60
N GLU A 551 3.77 -3.15 -17.77
CA GLU A 551 4.25 -1.85 -17.33
C GLU A 551 4.51 -1.76 -15.81
N ASN A 552 3.71 -2.44 -14.98
CA ASN A 552 3.89 -2.45 -13.52
C ASN A 552 5.22 -3.09 -13.10
N TYR A 553 5.78 -3.99 -13.94
CA TYR A 553 7.05 -4.67 -13.70
C TYR A 553 8.27 -3.92 -14.25
N ARG A 554 8.06 -2.81 -14.98
CA ARG A 554 9.14 -1.99 -15.55
C ARG A 554 10.23 -1.57 -14.55
N PRO A 555 9.93 -1.26 -13.27
CA PRO A 555 10.97 -0.97 -12.29
C PRO A 555 12.06 -2.04 -12.19
N LEU A 556 11.75 -3.31 -12.46
CA LEU A 556 12.71 -4.41 -12.43
C LEU A 556 13.72 -4.37 -13.58
N VAL A 557 13.32 -3.84 -14.74
CA VAL A 557 14.23 -3.56 -15.85
C VAL A 557 15.12 -2.37 -15.49
N GLU A 558 14.52 -1.34 -14.92
CA GLU A 558 15.24 -0.13 -14.51
C GLU A 558 16.24 -0.38 -13.38
N SER A 559 16.02 -1.40 -12.54
CA SER A 559 16.97 -1.86 -11.50
C SER A 559 18.00 -2.88 -12.00
N ASN A 560 17.94 -3.30 -13.26
CA ASN A 560 18.70 -4.44 -13.83
C ASN A 560 18.45 -5.78 -13.11
N SER A 561 17.32 -5.92 -12.41
CA SER A 561 16.88 -7.20 -11.85
C SER A 561 16.36 -8.14 -12.94
N VAL A 562 15.78 -7.55 -13.99
CA VAL A 562 15.36 -8.21 -15.24
C VAL A 562 16.07 -7.49 -16.40
N PRO A 563 16.60 -8.21 -17.41
CA PRO A 563 17.37 -7.58 -18.49
C PRO A 563 16.55 -6.64 -19.37
N ASP A 564 15.31 -7.02 -19.72
CA ASP A 564 14.48 -6.28 -20.67
C ASP A 564 12.98 -6.61 -20.51
N SER A 565 12.14 -5.92 -21.29
CA SER A 565 10.69 -6.11 -21.27
C SER A 565 10.25 -7.45 -21.86
N GLU A 566 11.01 -8.04 -22.79
CA GLU A 566 10.67 -9.36 -23.35
C GLU A 566 10.81 -10.47 -22.29
N ARG A 567 11.80 -10.35 -21.40
CA ARG A 567 11.93 -11.25 -20.25
C ARG A 567 10.76 -11.11 -19.29
N ILE A 568 10.23 -9.90 -19.06
CA ILE A 568 8.99 -9.72 -18.27
C ILE A 568 7.84 -10.51 -18.90
N LEU A 569 7.63 -10.36 -20.22
CA LEU A 569 6.54 -11.08 -20.91
C LEU A 569 6.73 -12.60 -20.83
N THR A 570 7.97 -13.08 -20.92
CA THR A 570 8.30 -14.50 -20.76
C THR A 570 7.94 -15.01 -19.37
N ILE A 571 8.35 -14.29 -18.31
CA ILE A 571 8.02 -14.63 -16.92
C ILE A 571 6.50 -14.66 -16.71
N LEU A 572 5.77 -13.67 -17.23
CA LEU A 572 4.30 -13.62 -17.13
C LEU A 572 3.63 -14.80 -17.83
N ARG A 573 4.09 -15.15 -19.05
CA ARG A 573 3.60 -16.34 -19.76
C ARG A 573 3.86 -17.62 -18.98
N ASP A 574 5.03 -17.73 -18.38
CA ASP A 574 5.40 -18.89 -17.56
C ASP A 574 4.54 -19.02 -16.30
N ILE A 575 4.22 -17.91 -15.64
CA ILE A 575 3.27 -17.89 -14.51
C ILE A 575 1.90 -18.37 -14.97
N ILE A 576 1.36 -17.81 -16.05
CA ILE A 576 0.03 -18.18 -16.59
C ILE A 576 0.00 -19.66 -16.96
N GLN A 577 1.00 -20.14 -17.70
CA GLN A 577 1.07 -21.53 -18.15
C GLN A 577 1.19 -22.51 -16.98
N THR A 578 2.01 -22.18 -15.98
CA THR A 578 2.19 -23.04 -14.79
C THR A 578 0.88 -23.11 -13.98
N ALA A 579 0.21 -21.97 -13.79
CA ALA A 579 -1.06 -21.92 -13.10
C ALA A 579 -2.17 -22.69 -13.84
N ASP A 580 -2.22 -22.59 -15.18
CA ASP A 580 -3.15 -23.35 -16.01
C ASP A 580 -2.90 -24.87 -15.92
N GLN A 581 -1.64 -25.31 -15.86
CA GLN A 581 -1.29 -26.73 -15.63
C GLN A 581 -1.77 -27.23 -14.27
N LEU A 582 -1.68 -26.38 -13.24
CA LEU A 582 -2.18 -26.66 -11.89
C LEU A 582 -3.69 -26.44 -11.75
N LYS A 583 -4.37 -25.94 -12.79
CA LYS A 583 -5.80 -25.57 -12.78
C LYS A 583 -6.14 -24.52 -11.72
N LEU A 584 -5.21 -23.60 -11.45
CA LEU A 584 -5.42 -22.48 -10.54
C LEU A 584 -6.02 -21.29 -11.30
N PRO A 585 -7.01 -20.57 -10.72
CA PRO A 585 -7.52 -19.34 -11.30
C PRO A 585 -6.40 -18.30 -11.42
N VAL A 586 -6.29 -17.67 -12.59
CA VAL A 586 -5.38 -16.54 -12.82
C VAL A 586 -6.20 -15.31 -13.14
N ILE A 587 -5.93 -14.19 -12.46
CA ILE A 587 -6.60 -12.92 -12.70
C ILE A 587 -5.62 -11.81 -13.03
N ALA A 588 -6.06 -10.94 -13.94
CA ALA A 588 -5.33 -9.72 -14.28
C ALA A 588 -5.73 -8.60 -13.31
N THR A 589 -4.80 -8.15 -12.46
CA THR A 589 -5.06 -7.09 -11.47
C THR A 589 -4.31 -5.81 -11.81
N GLY A 590 -4.93 -4.66 -11.52
CA GLY A 590 -4.39 -3.35 -11.91
C GLY A 590 -3.26 -2.87 -11.00
N ASP A 591 -3.30 -3.25 -9.72
CA ASP A 591 -2.46 -2.70 -8.66
C ASP A 591 -2.48 -1.16 -8.68
N ALA A 592 -3.72 -0.66 -8.69
CA ALA A 592 -4.01 0.74 -8.92
C ALA A 592 -3.72 1.56 -7.67
N HIS A 593 -2.96 2.64 -7.81
CA HIS A 593 -2.62 3.56 -6.72
C HIS A 593 -3.28 4.94 -6.88
N TYR A 594 -3.92 5.17 -8.01
CA TYR A 594 -4.71 6.36 -8.30
C TYR A 594 -5.79 6.05 -9.34
N VAL A 595 -6.86 6.85 -9.40
CA VAL A 595 -7.95 6.64 -10.36
C VAL A 595 -7.58 7.13 -11.77
N GLN A 596 -6.99 8.32 -11.88
CA GLN A 596 -6.71 8.98 -13.16
C GLN A 596 -5.22 8.95 -13.52
N LYS A 597 -4.90 8.79 -14.81
CA LYS A 597 -3.52 8.77 -15.33
C LYS A 597 -2.69 9.97 -14.86
N ALA A 598 -3.27 11.18 -14.89
CA ALA A 598 -2.60 12.41 -14.47
C ALA A 598 -2.14 12.42 -13.00
N GLN A 599 -2.82 11.65 -12.13
CA GLN A 599 -2.49 11.58 -10.69
C GLN A 599 -1.17 10.85 -10.40
N LYS A 600 -0.57 10.20 -11.40
CA LYS A 600 0.79 9.67 -11.34
C LYS A 600 1.80 10.68 -10.77
N ARG A 601 1.68 11.96 -11.15
CA ARG A 601 2.58 13.03 -10.69
C ARG A 601 2.54 13.23 -9.17
N PHE A 602 1.39 13.00 -8.54
CA PHE A 602 1.28 13.08 -7.08
C PHE A 602 1.96 11.90 -6.41
N ARG A 603 1.80 10.69 -6.94
CA ARG A 603 2.52 9.52 -6.42
C ARG A 603 4.02 9.65 -6.60
N GLU A 604 4.49 10.21 -7.72
CA GLU A 604 5.92 10.49 -7.91
C GLU A 604 6.47 11.40 -6.81
N ILE A 605 5.70 12.39 -6.33
CA ILE A 605 6.11 13.19 -5.17
C ILE A 605 6.27 12.31 -3.93
N TYR A 606 5.36 11.39 -3.66
CA TYR A 606 5.47 10.45 -2.53
C TYR A 606 6.70 9.55 -2.65
N ILE A 607 6.98 9.03 -3.85
CA ILE A 607 8.18 8.21 -4.13
C ILE A 607 9.46 9.01 -3.84
N GLN A 608 9.49 10.30 -4.17
CA GLN A 608 10.66 11.16 -3.96
C GLN A 608 10.81 11.65 -2.52
N ALA A 609 9.70 11.80 -1.80
CA ALA A 609 9.69 12.23 -0.41
C ALA A 609 10.30 11.15 0.51
N GLN A 610 10.83 11.58 1.66
CA GLN A 610 11.14 10.65 2.73
C GLN A 610 9.85 10.35 3.50
N GLY A 611 9.55 9.08 3.69
CA GLY A 611 8.43 8.64 4.52
C GLY A 611 8.71 8.87 6.00
N ILE A 612 7.70 8.58 6.82
CA ILE A 612 7.81 8.62 8.28
C ILE A 612 8.91 7.62 8.72
N GLY A 613 9.70 7.98 9.73
CA GLY A 613 10.87 7.19 10.15
C GLY A 613 12.07 7.24 9.20
N GLY A 614 12.05 8.11 8.17
CA GLY A 614 13.18 8.32 7.24
C GLY A 614 13.35 7.21 6.19
N VAL A 615 12.37 6.30 6.09
CA VAL A 615 12.33 5.23 5.09
C VAL A 615 12.01 5.81 3.73
N ARG A 616 12.69 5.33 2.70
CA ARG A 616 12.39 5.71 1.32
C ARG A 616 11.43 4.70 0.71
N HIS A 617 10.58 5.20 -0.19
CA HIS A 617 9.67 4.38 -0.97
C HIS A 617 10.43 3.25 -1.72
N PRO A 618 9.87 2.04 -1.88
CA PRO A 618 10.53 0.93 -2.57
C PRO A 618 10.99 1.26 -4.00
N LEU A 619 10.21 2.07 -4.71
CA LEU A 619 10.54 2.57 -6.06
C LEU A 619 11.56 3.73 -6.09
N TYR A 620 12.10 4.15 -4.94
CA TYR A 620 13.08 5.23 -4.91
C TYR A 620 14.44 4.78 -5.46
N ILE A 621 14.91 5.47 -6.50
CA ILE A 621 16.23 5.22 -7.10
C ILE A 621 17.29 6.13 -6.45
N TYR A 622 18.28 5.52 -5.80
CA TYR A 622 19.34 6.26 -5.10
C TYR A 622 20.25 7.07 -6.02
N THR A 623 20.55 6.56 -7.21
CA THR A 623 21.44 7.23 -8.17
C THR A 623 20.70 8.36 -8.88
N THR A 624 21.07 9.62 -8.61
CA THR A 624 20.42 10.80 -9.18
C THR A 624 20.33 10.78 -10.71
N GLN A 625 21.38 10.32 -11.40
CA GLN A 625 21.38 10.23 -12.87
C GLN A 625 20.36 9.23 -13.40
N ARG A 626 20.28 8.03 -12.80
CA ARG A 626 19.29 6.99 -13.18
C ARG A 626 17.88 7.48 -12.86
N ARG A 627 17.69 8.03 -11.67
CA ARG A 627 16.40 8.55 -11.21
C ARG A 627 15.79 9.61 -12.15
N ARG A 628 16.62 10.47 -12.76
CA ARG A 628 16.14 11.47 -13.73
C ARG A 628 15.78 10.90 -15.11
N LYS A 629 16.27 9.70 -15.44
CA LYS A 629 16.02 9.02 -16.71
C LYS A 629 14.89 8.01 -16.63
N THR A 630 14.69 7.43 -15.45
CA THR A 630 13.67 6.40 -15.23
C THR A 630 12.29 7.03 -15.09
N THR A 631 11.31 6.49 -15.82
CA THR A 631 9.90 6.84 -15.69
C THR A 631 9.22 5.80 -14.80
N MET A 632 8.48 6.26 -13.78
CA MET A 632 7.70 5.37 -12.91
C MET A 632 6.54 4.71 -13.68
N PRO A 633 6.08 3.51 -13.27
CA PRO A 633 4.99 2.82 -13.96
C PRO A 633 3.67 3.61 -13.85
N TYR A 634 2.82 3.49 -14.87
CA TYR A 634 1.43 3.94 -14.76
C TYR A 634 0.64 2.87 -14.00
N GLN A 635 0.11 3.24 -12.85
CA GLN A 635 -0.68 2.40 -11.95
C GLN A 635 -2.01 3.11 -11.67
N HIS A 636 -2.63 3.66 -12.72
CA HIS A 636 -3.98 4.20 -12.65
C HIS A 636 -4.99 3.05 -12.69
N PHE A 637 -6.21 3.31 -12.23
CA PHE A 637 -7.32 2.40 -12.41
C PHE A 637 -7.62 2.29 -13.90
N ARG A 638 -7.23 1.19 -14.55
CA ARG A 638 -7.41 0.98 -16.00
C ARG A 638 -8.88 0.77 -16.36
N THR A 639 -9.30 0.98 -17.61
CA THR A 639 -10.60 0.48 -18.11
C THR A 639 -10.48 -0.98 -18.58
N THR A 640 -11.60 -1.65 -18.86
CA THR A 640 -11.57 -3.02 -19.40
C THR A 640 -10.78 -3.10 -20.71
N GLU A 641 -10.98 -2.18 -21.66
CA GLU A 641 -10.16 -2.13 -22.89
C GLU A 641 -8.67 -1.93 -22.62
N GLU A 642 -8.30 -0.96 -21.78
CA GLU A 642 -6.90 -0.69 -21.47
C GLU A 642 -6.22 -1.91 -20.83
N MET A 643 -6.98 -2.70 -20.07
CA MET A 643 -6.47 -3.93 -19.47
C MET A 643 -6.33 -5.04 -20.51
N LEU A 644 -7.31 -5.23 -21.40
CA LEU A 644 -7.21 -6.20 -22.50
C LEU A 644 -6.03 -5.86 -23.42
N GLU A 645 -5.80 -4.58 -23.72
CA GLU A 645 -4.66 -4.11 -24.50
C GLU A 645 -3.33 -4.42 -23.81
N ALA A 646 -3.23 -4.18 -22.49
CA ALA A 646 -2.04 -4.50 -21.71
C ALA A 646 -1.71 -6.00 -21.69
N PHE A 647 -2.69 -6.87 -21.92
CA PHE A 647 -2.54 -8.33 -21.98
C PHE A 647 -2.53 -8.87 -23.41
N SER A 648 -2.36 -8.02 -24.43
CA SER A 648 -2.28 -8.44 -25.84
C SER A 648 -1.06 -9.31 -26.20
N PHE A 649 -0.14 -9.55 -25.25
CA PHE A 649 1.01 -10.44 -25.42
C PHE A 649 0.68 -11.94 -25.28
N VAL A 650 -0.53 -12.27 -24.83
CA VAL A 650 -1.16 -13.60 -24.91
C VAL A 650 -2.29 -13.59 -25.95
N ASP A 651 -2.84 -14.75 -26.28
CA ASP A 651 -3.97 -14.82 -27.20
C ASP A 651 -5.23 -14.14 -26.61
N ARG A 652 -6.17 -13.76 -27.49
CA ARG A 652 -7.36 -12.99 -27.12
C ARG A 652 -8.27 -13.72 -26.14
N GLU A 653 -8.37 -15.05 -26.24
CA GLU A 653 -9.20 -15.86 -25.35
C GLU A 653 -8.60 -15.89 -23.94
N THR A 654 -7.29 -16.13 -23.84
CA THR A 654 -6.56 -16.04 -22.58
C THR A 654 -6.67 -14.64 -21.98
N ALA A 655 -6.42 -13.57 -22.74
CA ALA A 655 -6.54 -12.20 -22.24
C ALA A 655 -7.94 -11.90 -21.68
N HIS A 656 -9.00 -12.31 -22.39
CA HIS A 656 -10.38 -12.14 -21.91
C HIS A 656 -10.65 -12.93 -20.63
N ARG A 657 -10.19 -14.18 -20.56
CA ARG A 657 -10.33 -15.04 -19.38
C ARG A 657 -9.67 -14.43 -18.15
N LEU A 658 -8.46 -13.89 -18.30
CA LEU A 658 -7.69 -13.28 -17.21
C LEU A 658 -8.30 -11.96 -16.74
N VAL A 659 -8.77 -11.13 -17.68
CA VAL A 659 -9.25 -9.77 -17.40
C VAL A 659 -10.72 -9.72 -17.00
N VAL A 660 -11.57 -10.60 -17.53
CA VAL A 660 -13.03 -10.53 -17.40
C VAL A 660 -13.59 -11.79 -16.74
N ASP A 661 -13.42 -12.96 -17.34
CA ASP A 661 -14.18 -14.15 -16.94
C ASP A 661 -13.79 -14.67 -15.54
N THR A 662 -12.48 -14.80 -15.28
CA THR A 662 -11.99 -15.32 -14.01
C THR A 662 -12.22 -14.34 -12.85
N PRO A 663 -11.98 -13.02 -13.01
CA PRO A 663 -12.36 -12.03 -11.99
C PRO A 663 -13.85 -12.03 -11.67
N LYS A 664 -14.73 -12.12 -12.68
CA LYS A 664 -16.19 -12.25 -12.47
C LYS A 664 -16.53 -13.50 -11.67
N TYR A 665 -16.00 -14.66 -12.10
CA TYR A 665 -16.20 -15.92 -11.40
C TYR A 665 -15.75 -15.84 -9.93
N LEU A 666 -14.56 -15.30 -9.64
CA LEU A 666 -14.09 -15.14 -8.27
C LEU A 666 -14.99 -14.20 -7.46
N ALA A 667 -15.44 -13.08 -8.03
CA ALA A 667 -16.31 -12.13 -7.35
C ALA A 667 -17.66 -12.74 -6.96
N GLU A 668 -18.21 -13.66 -7.77
CA GLU A 668 -19.44 -14.40 -7.47
C GLU A 668 -19.30 -15.33 -6.25
N THR A 669 -18.08 -15.79 -5.96
CA THR A 669 -17.82 -16.62 -4.77
C THR A 669 -17.76 -15.81 -3.47
N ILE A 670 -17.70 -14.49 -3.55
CA ILE A 670 -17.54 -13.58 -2.41
C ILE A 670 -18.90 -12.97 -2.03
N GLN A 671 -19.31 -13.23 -0.78
CA GLN A 671 -20.53 -12.67 -0.21
C GLN A 671 -20.29 -11.25 0.28
N GLN A 672 -21.30 -10.38 0.12
CA GLN A 672 -21.28 -9.04 0.69
C GLN A 672 -21.08 -9.11 2.22
N ALA A 673 -20.11 -8.36 2.73
CA ALA A 673 -19.82 -8.21 4.14
C ALA A 673 -19.97 -6.74 4.59
N TYR A 674 -20.06 -6.51 5.90
CA TYR A 674 -20.22 -5.19 6.50
C TYR A 674 -19.17 -4.98 7.61
N PRO A 675 -18.13 -4.15 7.38
CA PRO A 675 -17.10 -3.87 8.38
C PRO A 675 -17.59 -3.09 9.60
N VAL A 676 -18.61 -2.25 9.43
CA VAL A 676 -19.23 -1.46 10.50
C VAL A 676 -20.64 -1.96 10.76
N LYS A 677 -20.89 -2.34 12.01
CA LYS A 677 -22.19 -2.83 12.47
C LYS A 677 -23.19 -1.67 12.56
N ASP A 678 -24.46 -1.99 12.38
CA ASP A 678 -25.60 -1.07 12.32
C ASP A 678 -26.15 -0.67 13.70
N ARG A 679 -26.02 -1.55 14.70
CA ARG A 679 -26.55 -1.34 16.05
C ARG A 679 -25.48 -1.00 17.09
N LEU A 680 -25.91 -0.27 18.12
CA LEU A 680 -25.15 -0.06 19.35
C LEU A 680 -25.15 -1.36 20.18
N TYR A 681 -23.98 -1.71 20.73
CA TYR A 681 -23.81 -2.83 21.66
C TYR A 681 -23.48 -2.26 23.04
N THR A 682 -24.43 -2.31 23.96
CA THR A 682 -24.27 -1.75 25.31
C THR A 682 -23.64 -2.76 26.26
N PRO A 683 -22.73 -2.33 27.17
CA PRO A 683 -22.10 -3.22 28.14
C PRO A 683 -23.06 -3.61 29.27
N THR A 684 -22.78 -4.74 29.92
CA THR A 684 -23.53 -5.22 31.09
C THR A 684 -22.57 -5.51 32.23
N ILE A 685 -22.82 -4.93 33.40
CA ILE A 685 -22.15 -5.24 34.67
C ILE A 685 -23.24 -5.47 35.72
N GLU A 686 -23.16 -6.61 36.40
CA GLU A 686 -24.16 -7.01 37.39
C GLU A 686 -24.34 -5.95 38.49
N GLY A 687 -25.59 -5.53 38.69
CA GLY A 687 -25.99 -4.56 39.70
C GLY A 687 -25.56 -3.11 39.46
N ALA A 688 -25.00 -2.77 38.28
CA ALA A 688 -24.61 -1.40 37.97
C ALA A 688 -25.81 -0.44 37.87
N ASP A 689 -26.95 -0.94 37.37
CA ASP A 689 -28.24 -0.25 37.32
C ASP A 689 -28.79 0.05 38.72
N VAL A 690 -28.79 -0.94 39.60
CA VAL A 690 -29.24 -0.81 40.99
C VAL A 690 -28.33 0.17 41.75
N LYS A 691 -27.01 0.00 41.63
CA LYS A 691 -26.03 0.87 42.31
C LYS A 691 -26.14 2.31 41.84
N LEU A 692 -26.32 2.55 40.53
CA LEU A 692 -26.52 3.90 40.01
C LEU A 692 -27.81 4.52 40.55
N ALA A 693 -28.92 3.78 40.52
CA ALA A 693 -30.20 4.28 41.02
C ALA A 693 -30.14 4.61 42.52
N GLU A 694 -29.54 3.72 43.32
CA GLU A 694 -29.36 3.92 44.76
C GLU A 694 -28.46 5.12 45.06
N LEU A 695 -27.34 5.25 44.34
CA LEU A 695 -26.41 6.37 44.47
C LEU A 695 -27.10 7.71 44.19
N CYS A 696 -27.79 7.81 43.05
CA CYS A 696 -28.50 9.02 42.67
C CYS A 696 -29.64 9.35 43.65
N ARG A 697 -30.38 8.34 44.12
CA ARG A 697 -31.43 8.53 45.13
C ARG A 697 -30.85 9.04 46.44
N THR A 698 -29.75 8.45 46.90
CA THR A 698 -29.08 8.83 48.16
C THR A 698 -28.59 10.27 48.10
N ASN A 699 -27.89 10.65 47.03
CA ASN A 699 -27.39 12.01 46.85
C ASN A 699 -28.51 13.03 46.65
N ALA A 700 -29.59 12.66 45.95
CA ALA A 700 -30.76 13.53 45.81
C ALA A 700 -31.45 13.81 47.16
N LEU A 701 -31.61 12.78 48.01
CA LEU A 701 -32.16 12.96 49.36
C LEU A 701 -31.24 13.83 50.24
N LEU A 702 -29.92 13.62 50.18
CA LEU A 702 -28.96 14.44 50.91
C LEU A 702 -29.01 15.92 50.49
N ARG A 703 -29.26 16.19 49.20
CA ARG A 703 -29.24 17.56 48.65
C ARG A 703 -30.59 18.28 48.75
N TYR A 704 -31.71 17.55 48.66
CA TYR A 704 -33.05 18.13 48.56
C TYR A 704 -34.00 17.76 49.71
N GLY A 705 -33.61 16.89 50.64
CA GLY A 705 -34.39 16.47 51.80
C GLY A 705 -35.24 15.22 51.58
N ASP A 706 -35.82 14.69 52.66
CA ASP A 706 -36.74 13.54 52.67
C ASP A 706 -38.11 13.95 53.28
N PRO A 707 -39.20 13.97 52.50
CA PRO A 707 -39.29 13.60 51.08
C PRO A 707 -38.69 14.68 50.16
N MET A 708 -38.10 14.24 49.05
CA MET A 708 -37.59 15.17 48.02
C MET A 708 -38.74 15.83 47.24
N PRO A 709 -38.55 17.04 46.68
CA PRO A 709 -39.59 17.71 45.88
C PRO A 709 -40.04 16.89 44.67
N ASP A 710 -41.34 16.90 44.37
CA ASP A 710 -41.94 16.10 43.29
C ASP A 710 -41.27 16.33 41.92
N ILE A 711 -40.86 17.56 41.61
CA ILE A 711 -40.18 17.89 40.37
C ILE A 711 -38.82 17.18 40.22
N VAL A 712 -38.10 16.98 41.34
CA VAL A 712 -36.82 16.28 41.38
C VAL A 712 -37.05 14.77 41.26
N ALA A 713 -38.00 14.23 42.03
CA ALA A 713 -38.35 12.81 41.99
C ALA A 713 -38.79 12.36 40.58
N GLN A 714 -39.72 13.11 39.96
CA GLN A 714 -40.22 12.81 38.62
C GLN A 714 -39.10 12.90 37.56
N ARG A 715 -38.22 13.91 37.67
CA ARG A 715 -37.12 14.07 36.73
C ARG A 715 -36.09 12.94 36.87
N LEU A 716 -35.74 12.58 38.10
CA LEU A 716 -34.77 11.53 38.39
C LEU A 716 -35.28 10.17 37.92
N GLN A 717 -36.55 9.83 38.22
CA GLN A 717 -37.18 8.60 37.77
C GLN A 717 -37.19 8.50 36.23
N LYS A 718 -37.68 9.55 35.55
CA LYS A 718 -37.74 9.59 34.09
C LYS A 718 -36.37 9.40 33.44
N GLU A 719 -35.34 10.05 33.98
CA GLU A 719 -33.98 9.91 33.44
C GLU A 719 -33.38 8.53 33.73
N LEU A 720 -33.54 7.99 34.94
CA LEU A 720 -33.04 6.66 35.30
C LEU A 720 -33.69 5.57 34.42
N ASP A 721 -35.00 5.62 34.21
CA ASP A 721 -35.72 4.68 33.36
C ASP A 721 -35.18 4.72 31.92
N SER A 722 -34.92 5.91 31.39
CA SER A 722 -34.35 6.09 30.06
C SER A 722 -32.90 5.58 29.98
N ILE A 723 -32.08 5.87 30.98
CA ILE A 723 -30.66 5.49 31.01
C ILE A 723 -30.50 3.98 31.16
N ILE A 724 -31.28 3.36 32.06
CA ILE A 724 -31.28 1.91 32.28
C ILE A 724 -31.90 1.21 31.07
N GLY A 725 -33.05 1.68 30.58
CA GLY A 725 -33.77 1.08 29.46
C GLY A 725 -32.99 1.09 28.15
N HIS A 726 -32.11 2.08 27.94
CA HIS A 726 -31.21 2.13 26.78
C HIS A 726 -29.80 1.59 27.06
N GLY A 727 -29.55 0.96 28.22
CA GLY A 727 -28.29 0.28 28.53
C GLY A 727 -27.10 1.18 28.86
N PHE A 728 -27.33 2.45 29.24
CA PHE A 728 -26.28 3.41 29.59
C PHE A 728 -25.90 3.43 31.07
N ALA A 729 -26.61 2.70 31.92
CA ALA A 729 -26.37 2.71 33.37
C ALA A 729 -24.93 2.33 33.75
N VAL A 730 -24.36 1.32 33.07
CA VAL A 730 -22.96 0.91 33.27
C VAL A 730 -21.99 2.06 32.98
N VAL A 731 -22.20 2.79 31.89
CA VAL A 731 -21.33 3.90 31.49
C VAL A 731 -21.40 5.04 32.50
N TYR A 732 -22.61 5.38 32.98
CA TYR A 732 -22.80 6.38 34.03
C TYR A 732 -22.12 5.99 35.34
N TYR A 733 -22.26 4.72 35.74
CA TYR A 733 -21.66 4.22 36.97
C TYR A 733 -20.11 4.20 36.89
N ILE A 734 -19.54 3.76 35.76
CA ILE A 734 -18.09 3.82 35.54
C ILE A 734 -17.60 5.28 35.54
N ALA A 735 -18.33 6.19 34.89
CA ALA A 735 -17.97 7.61 34.88
C ALA A 735 -17.93 8.21 36.30
N HIS A 736 -18.90 7.85 37.16
CA HIS A 736 -18.85 8.21 38.58
C HIS A 736 -17.59 7.67 39.26
N LEU A 737 -17.27 6.38 39.08
CA LEU A 737 -16.10 5.76 39.71
C LEU A 737 -14.78 6.42 39.26
N LEU A 738 -14.68 6.79 37.99
CA LEU A 738 -13.52 7.52 37.45
C LEU A 738 -13.38 8.90 38.09
N VAL A 739 -14.48 9.66 38.21
CA VAL A 739 -14.48 10.97 38.86
C VAL A 739 -14.10 10.83 40.33
N LYS A 740 -14.76 9.92 41.06
CA LYS A 740 -14.46 9.64 42.47
C LYS A 740 -13.00 9.30 42.67
N ARG A 741 -12.44 8.38 41.86
CA ARG A 741 -11.04 7.99 41.94
C ARG A 741 -10.10 9.16 41.71
N SER A 742 -10.37 9.98 40.69
CA SER A 742 -9.59 11.19 40.40
C SER A 742 -9.56 12.16 41.60
N PHE A 743 -10.70 12.38 42.26
CA PHE A 743 -10.77 13.22 43.46
C PHE A 743 -9.99 12.63 44.64
N GLU A 744 -10.08 11.31 44.87
CA GLU A 744 -9.29 10.61 45.89
C GLU A 744 -7.79 10.73 45.63
N ASP A 745 -7.38 10.72 44.35
CA ASP A 745 -5.99 10.91 43.91
C ASP A 745 -5.57 12.40 43.91
N GLY A 746 -6.46 13.34 44.27
CA GLY A 746 -6.16 14.77 44.40
C GLY A 746 -6.35 15.61 43.13
N TYR A 747 -6.96 15.05 42.08
CA TYR A 747 -7.19 15.70 40.79
C TYR A 747 -8.67 16.01 40.57
N LEU A 748 -9.00 17.29 40.48
CA LEU A 748 -10.36 17.75 40.12
C LEU A 748 -10.68 17.44 38.66
N VAL A 749 -11.95 17.14 38.38
CA VAL A 749 -12.44 16.82 37.02
C VAL A 749 -13.40 17.91 36.54
N GLY A 750 -13.11 18.51 35.38
CA GLY A 750 -14.00 19.46 34.72
C GLY A 750 -15.12 18.77 33.96
N SER A 751 -16.36 19.28 34.10
CA SER A 751 -17.53 18.78 33.34
C SER A 751 -17.47 19.20 31.87
N ARG A 752 -17.93 18.34 30.94
CA ARG A 752 -17.96 18.63 29.49
C ARG A 752 -19.07 17.87 28.77
N GLY A 753 -19.58 18.45 27.68
CA GLY A 753 -20.51 17.78 26.76
C GLY A 753 -21.96 17.81 27.23
N SER A 754 -22.81 17.03 26.57
CA SER A 754 -24.25 17.01 26.82
C SER A 754 -24.64 16.36 28.16
N VAL A 755 -23.74 15.65 28.83
CA VAL A 755 -24.02 14.98 30.11
C VAL A 755 -24.47 15.96 31.21
N GLY A 756 -24.05 17.23 31.13
CA GLY A 756 -24.53 18.29 32.04
C GLY A 756 -26.02 18.62 31.93
N SER A 757 -26.73 18.08 30.92
CA SER A 757 -28.19 18.17 30.80
C SER A 757 -28.94 17.10 31.62
N SER A 758 -28.22 16.15 32.21
CA SER A 758 -28.78 15.04 32.99
C SER A 758 -28.70 15.30 34.49
N LEU A 759 -29.86 15.27 35.15
CA LEU A 759 -29.95 15.30 36.61
C LEU A 759 -29.33 14.03 37.22
N VAL A 760 -29.48 12.87 36.58
CA VAL A 760 -28.83 11.61 37.02
C VAL A 760 -27.31 11.76 37.06
N ALA A 761 -26.70 12.37 36.04
CA ALA A 761 -25.25 12.62 36.06
C ALA A 761 -24.82 13.55 37.20
N THR A 762 -25.67 14.53 37.52
CA THR A 762 -25.41 15.49 38.61
C THR A 762 -25.53 14.79 39.97
N MET A 763 -26.50 13.89 40.15
CA MET A 763 -26.71 13.15 41.40
C MET A 763 -25.81 11.93 41.53
N ALA A 764 -25.16 11.48 40.46
CA ALA A 764 -24.20 10.38 40.53
C ALA A 764 -22.89 10.77 41.21
N ASN A 765 -22.58 12.06 41.38
CA ASN A 765 -21.40 12.56 42.09
C ASN A 765 -21.80 13.56 43.16
#